data_AF-A0A7Y5FGY2-F1
#
_entry.id   AF-A0A7Y5FGY2-F1
#
_cell.length_a   1.000
_cell.length_b   1.000
_cell.length_c   1.000
_cell.angle_alpha   90.00
_cell.angle_beta   90.00
_cell.angle_gamma   90.00
#
_symmetry.space_group_name_H-M   'P 1'
#
loop_
_entity.id
_entity.type
_entity.pdbx_description
1 polymer ?
#
loop_
_entity_poly.entity_id
_entity_poly.type
_entity_poly.pdbx_seq_one_letter_code
_entity_poly.pdbx_strand_id
1 'polypeptide(L)'
;MPRKKAGIPRRKGLAKTLSQAMREQATILDLSERKLTELPREISQLAGLQELNLRGNRLTALPDWLGELAPLQWLCLDYNQLATVPAVVGRLINLRRLDLNGNLLTSLPGFLDQLVHLKWLALSFNRLDEVPAAIGRLTGLRRLYLSSNRLTLLPESLRLLVDLQTLVLNSNRLLALPEWIAELGNLHTLDLSRNLLSALPETLGSLAHLQRLDLSKNQLAALPESMRQLTALQALVLNNNLLTVLPAWIDQLCNLQNLGLSANQLTAVPRALVRLKKLHRIDLQDNPLNPALASAFAAGLDTLHAYLHSLDEPAKREELYEAKLVLVGEGGVGKTTLLRALTGQEPRVGEPTTHGVKINIQALRLPHPEKAGVNIQLNAWDFGGQEIYRVTHQFFFSKRSVYLLVWEPRMGVQQCQVEDWLKLIRLRVGDEARVIIVATHCRTGQRLARIDQPVFLRDFGSMIAGFHEVDSLVDDPATGEKVGLRELQGLIQNAAKDLEQMGMEFNRDWRESRDELLALPQPYLSYEEFAAVCRRHHLNEPATRALARLMHDLGYTVHYVEDERLQDFVVLQPEWLTKAIGFVLEDRATQESNGILPDQCLREVWWDHPFAGEPRYAPQFYPFFLRLMEKYDVSYRLESGDASLVAQHVPQVRPALPWLPEETASSGRRRIALVCVMEDAPPGLVPWLIVRTNEYAAGRGSMEPLHWQKGMFLRYRPHGEALVELRGRELHLYAEAWWPEFFMNVLRRTLHKLITDNWPGMKGRYYFAVPCPEKSGGRFCEGRFDIAALRQFLEEGDRDIRCQVCRKRQDLVALLYGFAEEDSRTQLRRIETKLAAGFAALQQEMAGLESRLANYVMAIMQAIAAESKEGPRLFTLAPADGNWKHPFAKQYRLQLWCEAKDCQHPVLEQGMGVYEVEATRDWLKRVAPYANFITGVLKTLLPLVAPAVNVYFGADTIKKWGVEDHLELAKEGADKLLRDLELTGHSRLREGMLSEAERSGVLALHAFLRAHDPHQERLGLKRMPTYTGDYLWLCRRHYEDSQSKIPDQIA
;
A
#
# COMPACT_ATOMS: atom_id res chain seq x y z
N MET A 1 6.81 -31.27 51.55
CA MET A 1 7.95 -30.54 50.94
C MET A 1 8.21 -31.07 49.53
N PRO A 2 8.07 -30.29 48.45
CA PRO A 2 8.58 -30.68 47.15
C PRO A 2 9.95 -30.03 46.91
N ARG A 3 10.95 -30.86 46.58
CA ARG A 3 12.31 -30.42 46.22
C ARG A 3 12.26 -29.50 45.00
N LYS A 4 12.89 -28.32 45.10
CA LYS A 4 13.11 -27.37 44.00
C LYS A 4 13.81 -28.11 42.84
N LYS A 5 13.20 -28.12 41.64
CA LYS A 5 13.86 -28.55 40.40
C LYS A 5 15.05 -27.62 40.13
N ALA A 6 16.26 -28.16 40.12
CA ALA A 6 17.48 -27.41 39.84
C ALA A 6 17.60 -27.16 38.33
N GLY A 7 17.45 -25.91 37.90
CA GLY A 7 17.74 -25.47 36.53
C GLY A 7 19.10 -24.77 36.48
N ILE A 8 19.91 -25.07 35.46
CA ILE A 8 21.28 -24.56 35.32
C ILE A 8 21.29 -23.32 34.40
N PRO A 9 21.81 -22.16 34.84
CA PRO A 9 21.76 -20.91 34.06
C PRO A 9 22.73 -20.85 32.87
N ARG A 10 22.29 -20.18 31.78
CA ARG A 10 22.91 -20.09 30.43
C ARG A 10 24.36 -19.54 30.32
N ARG A 11 24.94 -18.94 31.35
CA ARG A 11 26.18 -18.10 31.25
C ARG A 11 27.53 -18.81 31.53
N LYS A 12 27.57 -20.13 31.70
CA LYS A 12 28.84 -20.87 31.91
C LYS A 12 29.28 -21.57 30.63
N GLY A 13 30.60 -21.66 30.40
CA GLY A 13 31.17 -22.42 29.26
C GLY A 13 30.66 -23.87 29.23
N LEU A 14 30.53 -24.45 28.03
CA LEU A 14 29.88 -25.76 27.79
C LEU A 14 30.32 -26.84 28.80
N ALA A 15 31.62 -26.99 29.02
CA ALA A 15 32.19 -27.96 29.95
C ALA A 15 31.74 -27.74 31.41
N LYS A 16 31.63 -26.48 31.85
CA LYS A 16 31.14 -26.14 33.20
C LYS A 16 29.65 -26.44 33.36
N THR A 17 28.86 -26.17 32.32
CA THR A 17 27.41 -26.44 32.32
C THR A 17 27.13 -27.94 32.36
N LEU A 18 27.85 -28.74 31.56
CA LEU A 18 27.74 -30.20 31.59
C LEU A 18 28.23 -30.78 32.92
N SER A 19 29.38 -30.33 33.43
CA SER A 19 29.89 -30.76 34.74
C SER A 19 28.91 -30.47 35.88
N GLN A 20 28.24 -29.31 35.84
CA GLN A 20 27.21 -28.96 36.81
C GLN A 20 25.97 -29.84 36.66
N ALA A 21 25.51 -30.08 35.43
CA ALA A 21 24.36 -30.94 35.14
C ALA A 21 24.54 -32.37 35.65
N MET A 22 25.75 -32.90 35.49
CA MET A 22 26.09 -34.25 35.95
C MET A 22 26.14 -34.32 37.48
N ARG A 23 26.72 -33.31 38.15
CA ARG A 23 26.75 -33.24 39.63
C ARG A 23 25.35 -33.11 40.23
N GLU A 24 24.49 -32.33 39.61
CA GLU A 24 23.14 -32.04 40.10
C GLU A 24 22.09 -33.05 39.63
N GLN A 25 22.45 -34.01 38.77
CA GLN A 25 21.52 -34.95 38.12
C GLN A 25 20.32 -34.20 37.53
N ALA A 26 20.63 -33.20 36.69
CA ALA A 26 19.64 -32.26 36.18
C ALA A 26 18.53 -32.95 35.37
N THR A 27 17.29 -32.61 35.67
CA THR A 27 16.11 -33.07 34.90
C THR A 27 15.82 -32.18 33.70
N ILE A 28 16.42 -30.99 33.63
CA ILE A 28 16.25 -30.02 32.53
C ILE A 28 17.64 -29.56 32.12
N LEU A 29 17.95 -29.66 30.83
CA LEU A 29 19.21 -29.23 30.26
C LEU A 29 18.96 -28.30 29.07
N ASP A 30 19.40 -27.05 29.19
CA ASP A 30 19.39 -26.07 28.11
C ASP A 30 20.81 -25.85 27.55
N LEU A 31 20.98 -26.25 26.29
CA LEU A 31 22.18 -26.03 25.47
C LEU A 31 21.87 -25.21 24.21
N SER A 32 20.78 -24.43 24.20
CA SER A 32 20.39 -23.57 23.08
C SER A 32 21.44 -22.51 22.73
N GLU A 33 21.52 -22.15 21.44
CA GLU A 33 22.32 -21.05 20.89
C GLU A 33 23.83 -21.11 21.18
N ARG A 34 24.37 -22.32 21.36
CA ARG A 34 25.79 -22.54 21.67
C ARG A 34 26.66 -22.83 20.45
N LYS A 35 26.09 -22.70 19.24
CA LYS A 35 26.76 -22.97 17.96
C LYS A 35 27.32 -24.41 17.88
N LEU A 36 26.71 -25.36 18.60
CA LEU A 36 27.15 -26.75 18.64
C LEU A 36 26.99 -27.39 17.25
N THR A 37 28.04 -28.03 16.76
CA THR A 37 28.00 -28.85 15.54
C THR A 37 27.69 -30.31 15.84
N GLU A 38 27.98 -30.76 17.06
CA GLU A 38 27.73 -32.12 17.56
C GLU A 38 27.28 -32.09 19.03
N LEU A 39 26.62 -33.15 19.47
CA LEU A 39 26.19 -33.29 20.87
C LEU A 39 27.27 -34.01 21.71
N PRO A 40 27.73 -33.41 22.82
CA PRO A 40 28.69 -34.03 23.73
C PRO A 40 28.14 -35.33 24.34
N ARG A 41 28.95 -36.40 24.31
CA ARG A 41 28.54 -37.73 24.79
C ARG A 41 28.22 -37.75 26.28
N GLU A 42 28.76 -36.83 27.06
CA GLU A 42 28.54 -36.68 28.50
C GLU A 42 27.05 -36.53 28.86
N ILE A 43 26.23 -36.03 27.94
CA ILE A 43 24.77 -35.89 28.13
C ILE A 43 24.10 -37.26 28.35
N SER A 44 24.64 -38.34 27.75
CA SER A 44 24.12 -39.71 27.94
C SER A 44 24.12 -40.17 29.40
N GLN A 45 24.93 -39.57 30.27
CA GLN A 45 25.03 -39.93 31.68
C GLN A 45 23.90 -39.33 32.54
N LEU A 46 23.08 -38.43 31.98
CA LEU A 46 21.95 -37.79 32.66
C LEU A 46 20.69 -38.67 32.57
N ALA A 47 20.72 -39.82 33.25
CA ALA A 47 19.67 -40.82 33.20
C ALA A 47 18.27 -40.30 33.64
N GLY A 48 18.21 -39.19 34.38
CA GLY A 48 16.96 -38.56 34.84
C GLY A 48 16.46 -37.40 33.98
N LEU A 49 17.06 -37.14 32.81
CA LEU A 49 16.75 -35.97 31.99
C LEU A 49 15.33 -36.04 31.41
N GLN A 50 14.51 -35.01 31.67
CA GLN A 50 13.12 -34.89 31.21
C GLN A 50 12.97 -33.85 30.10
N GLU A 51 13.78 -32.79 30.08
CA GLU A 51 13.69 -31.72 29.09
C GLU A 51 15.08 -31.39 28.54
N LEU A 52 15.22 -31.44 27.22
CA LEU A 52 16.47 -31.14 26.53
C LEU A 52 16.22 -30.07 25.45
N ASN A 53 16.79 -28.89 25.66
CA ASN A 53 16.71 -27.78 24.71
C ASN A 53 18.04 -27.61 23.95
N LEU A 54 17.99 -27.80 22.63
CA LEU A 54 19.11 -27.73 21.69
C LEU A 54 18.86 -26.70 20.58
N ARG A 55 17.90 -25.78 20.78
CA ARG A 55 17.50 -24.74 19.84
C ARG A 55 18.69 -23.93 19.29
N GLY A 56 18.66 -23.55 18.01
CA GLY A 56 19.58 -22.53 17.46
C GLY A 56 21.05 -22.94 17.43
N ASN A 57 21.33 -24.24 17.29
CA ASN A 57 22.67 -24.77 17.11
C ASN A 57 22.96 -25.03 15.61
N ARG A 58 24.04 -25.76 15.31
CA ARG A 58 24.47 -26.12 13.95
C ARG A 58 24.51 -27.65 13.79
N LEU A 59 23.63 -28.36 14.49
CA LEU A 59 23.61 -29.83 14.48
C LEU A 59 23.16 -30.32 13.09
N THR A 60 23.97 -31.17 12.48
CA THR A 60 23.65 -31.84 11.20
C THR A 60 23.13 -33.26 11.38
N ALA A 61 23.45 -33.89 12.52
CA ALA A 61 23.00 -35.22 12.90
C ALA A 61 22.76 -35.30 14.42
N LEU A 62 21.98 -36.30 14.84
CA LEU A 62 21.80 -36.66 16.25
C LEU A 62 22.50 -37.99 16.53
N PRO A 63 23.13 -38.14 17.71
CA PRO A 63 23.86 -39.35 18.06
C PRO A 63 22.92 -40.47 18.54
N ASP A 64 23.36 -41.72 18.35
CA ASP A 64 22.56 -42.90 18.69
C ASP A 64 22.22 -43.00 20.19
N TRP A 65 23.13 -42.55 21.06
CA TRP A 65 22.93 -42.55 22.51
C TRP A 65 21.76 -41.64 22.95
N LEU A 66 21.27 -40.74 22.09
CA LEU A 66 20.12 -39.90 22.42
C LEU A 66 18.89 -40.75 22.78
N GLY A 67 18.74 -41.93 22.17
CA GLY A 67 17.66 -42.87 22.46
C GLY A 67 17.75 -43.54 23.84
N GLU A 68 18.86 -43.39 24.58
CA GLU A 68 19.04 -43.94 25.93
C GLU A 68 18.40 -43.06 27.01
N LEU A 69 18.01 -41.83 26.68
CA LEU A 69 17.38 -40.85 27.59
C LEU A 69 15.88 -41.14 27.78
N ALA A 70 15.54 -42.34 28.25
CA ALA A 70 14.16 -42.83 28.34
C ALA A 70 13.16 -41.91 29.07
N PRO A 71 13.53 -41.13 30.12
CA PRO A 71 12.58 -40.24 30.80
C PRO A 71 12.24 -38.95 30.05
N LEU A 72 12.83 -38.70 28.88
CA LEU A 72 12.67 -37.44 28.15
C LEU A 72 11.20 -37.21 27.74
N GLN A 73 10.67 -36.06 28.13
CA GLN A 73 9.31 -35.60 27.84
C GLN A 73 9.28 -34.43 26.85
N TRP A 74 10.35 -33.64 26.78
CA TRP A 74 10.47 -32.54 25.83
C TRP A 74 11.85 -32.52 25.18
N LEU A 75 11.86 -32.55 23.85
CA LEU A 75 13.04 -32.38 23.02
C LEU A 75 12.85 -31.19 22.08
N CYS A 76 13.68 -30.17 22.22
CA CYS A 76 13.68 -28.98 21.38
C CYS A 76 14.91 -28.98 20.47
N LEU A 77 14.72 -29.12 19.16
CA LEU A 77 15.77 -29.21 18.14
C LEU A 77 15.60 -28.15 17.04
N ASP A 78 14.81 -27.12 17.31
CA ASP A 78 14.47 -26.11 16.33
C ASP A 78 15.67 -25.24 15.90
N TYR A 79 15.64 -24.77 14.67
CA TYR A 79 16.70 -23.96 14.05
C TYR A 79 18.08 -24.64 14.12
N ASN A 80 18.15 -25.90 13.68
CA ASN A 80 19.39 -26.65 13.44
C ASN A 80 19.58 -26.92 11.92
N GLN A 81 20.44 -27.86 11.55
CA GLN A 81 20.74 -28.23 10.16
C GLN A 81 20.46 -29.71 9.91
N LEU A 82 19.52 -30.32 10.64
CA LEU A 82 19.22 -31.73 10.55
C LEU A 82 18.58 -32.05 9.18
N ALA A 83 19.21 -32.93 8.41
CA ALA A 83 18.64 -33.45 7.17
C ALA A 83 17.74 -34.67 7.41
N THR A 84 18.00 -35.42 8.49
CA THR A 84 17.22 -36.59 8.93
C THR A 84 17.17 -36.63 10.46
N VAL A 85 16.22 -37.40 11.00
CA VAL A 85 16.17 -37.74 12.43
C VAL A 85 16.40 -39.26 12.55
N PRO A 86 17.38 -39.71 13.35
CA PRO A 86 17.74 -41.13 13.41
C PRO A 86 16.70 -41.96 14.16
N ALA A 87 16.61 -43.24 13.81
CA ALA A 87 15.62 -44.18 14.35
C ALA A 87 15.60 -44.30 15.87
N VAL A 88 16.74 -44.02 16.52
CA VAL A 88 16.89 -44.07 17.97
C VAL A 88 15.97 -43.11 18.72
N VAL A 89 15.51 -42.02 18.08
CA VAL A 89 14.58 -41.06 18.70
C VAL A 89 13.23 -41.73 19.01
N GLY A 90 12.85 -42.78 18.27
CA GLY A 90 11.65 -43.58 18.56
C GLY A 90 11.67 -44.27 19.92
N ARG A 91 12.86 -44.49 20.52
CA ARG A 91 13.00 -45.07 21.86
C ARG A 91 12.58 -44.13 22.99
N LEU A 92 12.39 -42.84 22.71
CA LEU A 92 11.97 -41.82 23.66
C LEU A 92 10.46 -41.87 23.90
N ILE A 93 9.93 -43.01 24.34
CA ILE A 93 8.50 -43.30 24.42
C ILE A 93 7.71 -42.34 25.33
N ASN A 94 8.39 -41.68 26.28
CA ASN A 94 7.77 -40.71 27.19
C ASN A 94 7.64 -39.30 26.62
N LEU A 95 8.07 -39.08 25.37
CA LEU A 95 8.10 -37.77 24.75
C LEU A 95 6.67 -37.23 24.57
N ARG A 96 6.44 -36.02 25.10
CA ARG A 96 5.17 -35.28 25.02
C ARG A 96 5.26 -34.11 24.05
N ARG A 97 6.47 -33.56 23.85
CA ARG A 97 6.74 -32.41 22.98
C ARG A 97 8.01 -32.65 22.17
N LEU A 98 7.91 -32.53 20.85
CA LEU A 98 9.03 -32.59 19.94
C LEU A 98 9.01 -31.36 19.02
N ASP A 99 10.04 -30.51 19.13
CA ASP A 99 10.25 -29.38 18.22
C ASP A 99 11.36 -29.70 17.24
N LEU A 100 11.06 -29.69 15.96
CA LEU A 100 11.99 -29.89 14.84
C LEU A 100 11.87 -28.77 13.80
N ASN A 101 11.29 -27.62 14.18
CA ASN A 101 11.11 -26.49 13.28
C ASN A 101 12.44 -25.99 12.69
N GLY A 102 12.45 -25.45 11.47
CA GLY A 102 13.61 -24.74 10.94
C GLY A 102 14.84 -25.63 10.73
N ASN A 103 14.64 -26.87 10.26
CA ASN A 103 15.68 -27.82 9.89
C ASN A 103 15.68 -28.04 8.36
N LEU A 104 16.38 -29.07 7.88
CA LEU A 104 16.48 -29.43 6.47
C LEU A 104 15.81 -30.77 6.16
N LEU A 105 14.83 -31.19 6.98
CA LEU A 105 14.18 -32.50 6.86
C LEU A 105 13.42 -32.61 5.54
N THR A 106 13.69 -33.65 4.76
CA THR A 106 12.96 -33.97 3.53
C THR A 106 11.88 -35.03 3.73
N SER A 107 12.03 -35.86 4.76
CA SER A 107 11.06 -36.89 5.15
C SER A 107 10.99 -37.00 6.67
N LEU A 108 9.87 -37.54 7.16
CA LEU A 108 9.76 -37.97 8.54
C LEU A 108 10.04 -39.47 8.64
N PRO A 109 10.84 -39.88 9.61
CA PRO A 109 11.19 -41.29 9.77
C PRO A 109 10.00 -42.10 10.31
N GLY A 110 9.97 -43.39 9.95
CA GLY A 110 8.86 -44.29 10.28
C GLY A 110 8.62 -44.53 11.78
N PHE A 111 9.61 -44.28 12.65
CA PHE A 111 9.49 -44.52 14.10
C PHE A 111 8.53 -43.58 14.83
N LEU A 112 7.95 -42.58 14.15
CA LEU A 112 6.93 -41.73 14.77
C LEU A 112 5.78 -42.55 15.35
N ASP A 113 5.52 -43.75 14.84
CA ASP A 113 4.55 -44.69 15.39
C ASP A 113 4.82 -45.13 16.84
N GLN A 114 6.06 -45.00 17.33
CA GLN A 114 6.48 -45.38 18.69
C GLN A 114 6.21 -44.28 19.73
N LEU A 115 6.08 -43.01 19.32
CA LEU A 115 5.96 -41.86 20.21
C LEU A 115 4.51 -41.59 20.66
N VAL A 116 3.78 -42.62 21.07
CA VAL A 116 2.31 -42.58 21.31
C VAL A 116 1.84 -41.59 22.38
N HIS A 117 2.74 -41.09 23.23
CA HIS A 117 2.43 -40.08 24.25
C HIS A 117 2.63 -38.63 23.79
N LEU A 118 3.01 -38.42 22.52
CA LEU A 118 3.26 -37.11 21.96
C LEU A 118 1.97 -36.29 21.88
N LYS A 119 1.99 -35.09 22.46
CA LYS A 119 0.87 -34.14 22.45
C LYS A 119 1.11 -32.94 21.53
N TRP A 120 2.37 -32.66 21.23
CA TRP A 120 2.79 -31.50 20.47
C TRP A 120 3.96 -31.88 19.55
N LEU A 121 3.75 -31.71 18.25
CA LEU A 121 4.75 -31.96 17.23
C LEU A 121 4.88 -30.74 16.33
N ALA A 122 6.09 -30.21 16.23
CA ALA A 122 6.37 -29.06 15.38
C ALA A 122 7.45 -29.40 14.35
N LEU A 123 7.10 -29.20 13.08
CA LEU A 123 7.86 -29.60 11.90
C LEU A 123 7.86 -28.50 10.82
N SER A 124 7.49 -27.29 11.20
CA SER A 124 7.44 -26.14 10.32
C SER A 124 8.82 -25.74 9.80
N PHE A 125 8.88 -25.07 8.66
CA PHE A 125 10.12 -24.58 8.04
C PHE A 125 11.13 -25.71 7.76
N ASN A 126 10.65 -26.80 7.17
CA ASN A 126 11.47 -27.91 6.67
C ASN A 126 11.29 -28.03 5.15
N ARG A 127 11.64 -29.19 4.58
CA ARG A 127 11.51 -29.50 3.14
C ARG A 127 10.68 -30.76 2.94
N LEU A 128 9.71 -31.03 3.82
CA LEU A 128 8.89 -32.24 3.76
C LEU A 128 8.01 -32.21 2.51
N ASP A 129 8.18 -33.22 1.66
CA ASP A 129 7.32 -33.42 0.48
C ASP A 129 6.05 -34.22 0.86
N GLU A 130 6.12 -35.05 1.89
CA GLU A 130 5.01 -35.86 2.41
C GLU A 130 5.04 -36.02 3.94
N VAL A 131 3.89 -36.39 4.51
CA VAL A 131 3.77 -36.85 5.91
C VAL A 131 3.50 -38.37 5.87
N PRO A 132 4.27 -39.21 6.57
CA PRO A 132 4.10 -40.65 6.53
C PRO A 132 2.85 -41.09 7.30
N ALA A 133 2.27 -42.22 6.88
CA ALA A 133 1.06 -42.78 7.50
C ALA A 133 1.23 -43.12 9.00
N ALA A 134 2.47 -43.34 9.45
CA ALA A 134 2.81 -43.55 10.86
C ALA A 134 2.33 -42.41 11.79
N ILE A 135 2.14 -41.18 11.27
CA ILE A 135 1.61 -40.06 12.05
C ILE A 135 0.26 -40.39 12.70
N GLY A 136 -0.58 -41.22 12.07
CA GLY A 136 -1.90 -41.58 12.56
C GLY A 136 -1.90 -42.43 13.84
N ARG A 137 -0.75 -42.98 14.25
CA ARG A 137 -0.59 -43.70 15.52
C ARG A 137 -0.46 -42.76 16.73
N LEU A 138 -0.19 -41.49 16.50
CA LEU A 138 -0.05 -40.47 17.55
C LEU A 138 -1.41 -39.97 18.07
N THR A 139 -2.30 -40.87 18.45
CA THR A 139 -3.72 -40.55 18.73
C THR A 139 -3.93 -39.51 19.85
N GLY A 140 -2.95 -39.34 20.76
CA GLY A 140 -2.97 -38.30 21.79
C GLY A 140 -2.46 -36.91 21.36
N LEU A 141 -2.13 -36.74 20.07
CA LEU A 141 -1.58 -35.49 19.54
C LEU A 141 -2.64 -34.39 19.54
N ARG A 142 -2.31 -33.25 20.16
CA ARG A 142 -3.21 -32.09 20.28
C ARG A 142 -2.83 -30.93 19.38
N ARG A 143 -1.54 -30.80 19.04
CA ARG A 143 -1.07 -29.74 18.15
C ARG A 143 -0.05 -30.26 17.17
N LEU A 144 -0.28 -29.97 15.89
CA LEU A 144 0.58 -30.35 14.78
C LEU A 144 0.89 -29.12 13.94
N TYR A 145 2.18 -28.78 13.82
CA TYR A 145 2.66 -27.67 13.01
C TYR A 145 3.49 -28.21 11.85
N LEU A 146 3.07 -27.90 10.62
CA LEU A 146 3.64 -28.38 9.36
C LEU A 146 3.82 -27.23 8.35
N SER A 147 3.85 -25.99 8.83
CA SER A 147 3.91 -24.82 7.95
C SER A 147 5.22 -24.68 7.20
N SER A 148 5.23 -24.00 6.05
CA SER A 148 6.44 -23.75 5.26
C SER A 148 7.19 -25.04 4.92
N ASN A 149 6.48 -26.00 4.33
CA ASN A 149 7.00 -27.25 3.78
C ASN A 149 6.65 -27.34 2.28
N ARG A 150 6.74 -28.52 1.68
CA ARG A 150 6.44 -28.77 0.26
C ARG A 150 5.26 -29.74 0.07
N LEU A 151 4.42 -29.87 1.11
CA LEU A 151 3.33 -30.85 1.11
C LEU A 151 2.33 -30.55 0.00
N THR A 152 2.03 -31.56 -0.80
CA THR A 152 1.01 -31.52 -1.87
C THR A 152 -0.29 -32.21 -1.45
N LEU A 153 -0.20 -33.20 -0.56
CA LEU A 153 -1.31 -33.99 -0.03
C LEU A 153 -1.14 -34.26 1.47
N LEU A 154 -2.24 -34.58 2.13
CA LEU A 154 -2.29 -35.03 3.52
C LEU A 154 -2.59 -36.54 3.57
N PRO A 155 -1.87 -37.35 4.37
CA PRO A 155 -2.14 -38.78 4.47
C PRO A 155 -3.46 -39.04 5.20
N GLU A 156 -4.26 -39.99 4.70
CA GLU A 156 -5.56 -40.36 5.27
C GLU A 156 -5.48 -40.76 6.75
N SER A 157 -4.33 -41.28 7.19
CA SER A 157 -4.07 -41.65 8.58
C SER A 157 -4.23 -40.51 9.58
N LEU A 158 -4.16 -39.24 9.14
CA LEU A 158 -4.39 -38.08 10.01
C LEU A 158 -5.81 -38.04 10.59
N ARG A 159 -6.81 -38.67 9.94
CA ARG A 159 -8.17 -38.78 10.47
C ARG A 159 -8.24 -39.43 11.86
N LEU A 160 -7.25 -40.26 12.19
CA LEU A 160 -7.17 -40.97 13.48
C LEU A 160 -6.79 -40.05 14.64
N LEU A 161 -6.35 -38.81 14.37
CA LEU A 161 -5.92 -37.84 15.38
C LEU A 161 -7.10 -37.06 15.97
N VAL A 162 -8.10 -37.77 16.50
CA VAL A 162 -9.37 -37.19 16.95
C VAL A 162 -9.23 -36.19 18.11
N ASP A 163 -8.12 -36.22 18.86
CA ASP A 163 -7.79 -35.27 19.94
C ASP A 163 -7.11 -33.98 19.44
N LEU A 164 -6.90 -33.84 18.13
CA LEU A 164 -6.18 -32.71 17.56
C LEU A 164 -6.98 -31.40 17.71
N GLN A 165 -6.37 -30.41 18.37
CA GLN A 165 -6.96 -29.10 18.65
C GLN A 165 -6.40 -28.01 17.73
N THR A 166 -5.18 -28.19 17.22
CA THR A 166 -4.51 -27.20 16.37
C THR A 166 -3.78 -27.90 15.23
N LEU A 167 -4.11 -27.52 14.01
CA LEU A 167 -3.46 -27.98 12.80
C LEU A 167 -3.03 -26.77 11.98
N VAL A 168 -1.72 -26.62 11.79
CA VAL A 168 -1.13 -25.50 11.06
C VAL A 168 -0.39 -26.04 9.84
N LEU A 169 -0.89 -25.68 8.64
CA LEU A 169 -0.47 -26.20 7.34
C LEU A 169 -0.15 -25.07 6.34
N ASN A 170 0.01 -23.84 6.82
CA ASN A 170 0.20 -22.71 5.93
C ASN A 170 1.54 -22.74 5.17
N SER A 171 1.59 -22.08 4.01
CA SER A 171 2.77 -22.05 3.12
C SER A 171 3.20 -23.45 2.68
N ASN A 172 2.26 -24.22 2.14
CA ASN A 172 2.49 -25.52 1.49
C ASN A 172 1.99 -25.46 0.04
N ARG A 173 1.82 -26.62 -0.61
CA ARG A 173 1.37 -26.75 -2.00
C ARG A 173 0.11 -27.62 -2.10
N LEU A 174 -0.74 -27.59 -1.06
CA LEU A 174 -1.96 -28.38 -1.02
C LEU A 174 -2.94 -27.91 -2.11
N LEU A 175 -3.38 -28.82 -2.96
CA LEU A 175 -4.35 -28.56 -4.03
C LEU A 175 -5.81 -28.73 -3.56
N ALA A 176 -6.03 -29.62 -2.59
CA ALA A 176 -7.34 -29.91 -2.03
C ALA A 176 -7.24 -30.25 -0.55
N LEU A 177 -8.34 -30.01 0.17
CA LEU A 177 -8.53 -30.46 1.55
C LEU A 177 -9.41 -31.73 1.54
N PRO A 178 -8.97 -32.84 2.15
CA PRO A 178 -9.70 -34.10 2.06
C PRO A 178 -10.95 -34.12 2.95
N GLU A 179 -11.97 -34.90 2.58
CA GLU A 179 -13.25 -34.96 3.30
C GLU A 179 -13.11 -35.42 4.76
N TRP A 180 -12.17 -36.33 5.04
CA TRP A 180 -11.92 -36.84 6.38
C TRP A 180 -11.44 -35.76 7.37
N ILE A 181 -11.09 -34.55 6.91
CA ILE A 181 -10.73 -33.44 7.81
C ILE A 181 -11.85 -33.17 8.83
N ALA A 182 -13.10 -33.43 8.45
CA ALA A 182 -14.29 -33.30 9.28
C ALA A 182 -14.32 -34.26 10.47
N GLU A 183 -13.56 -35.37 10.43
CA GLU A 183 -13.45 -36.33 11.53
C GLU A 183 -12.61 -35.78 12.70
N LEU A 184 -11.86 -34.69 12.49
CA LEU A 184 -11.09 -34.01 13.54
C LEU A 184 -11.98 -33.10 14.41
N GLY A 185 -13.03 -33.68 15.01
CA GLY A 185 -14.10 -32.92 15.69
C GLY A 185 -13.62 -31.98 16.82
N ASN A 186 -12.45 -32.24 17.43
CA ASN A 186 -11.87 -31.41 18.49
C ASN A 186 -11.02 -30.23 17.98
N LEU A 187 -10.98 -29.98 16.66
CA LEU A 187 -10.14 -28.94 16.08
C LEU A 187 -10.67 -27.54 16.43
N HIS A 188 -9.83 -26.72 17.03
CA HIS A 188 -10.14 -25.31 17.39
C HIS A 188 -9.49 -24.33 16.42
N THR A 189 -8.31 -24.67 15.89
CA THR A 189 -7.54 -23.83 14.99
C THR A 189 -7.09 -24.63 13.78
N LEU A 190 -7.46 -24.15 12.59
CA LEU A 190 -7.01 -24.66 11.30
C LEU A 190 -6.43 -23.51 10.49
N ASP A 191 -5.14 -23.62 10.13
CA ASP A 191 -4.48 -22.65 9.26
C ASP A 191 -4.02 -23.35 7.97
N LEU A 192 -4.63 -22.97 6.86
CA LEU A 192 -4.40 -23.47 5.51
C LEU A 192 -3.95 -22.33 4.57
N SER A 193 -3.52 -21.19 5.12
CA SER A 193 -3.14 -20.04 4.31
C SER A 193 -1.94 -20.31 3.40
N ARG A 194 -1.82 -19.61 2.28
CA ARG A 194 -0.72 -19.77 1.30
C ARG A 194 -0.59 -21.21 0.81
N ASN A 195 -1.68 -21.75 0.30
CA ASN A 195 -1.72 -23.03 -0.40
C ASN A 195 -2.30 -22.80 -1.81
N LEU A 196 -2.69 -23.87 -2.50
CA LEU A 196 -3.26 -23.85 -3.85
C LEU A 196 -4.68 -24.41 -3.86
N LEU A 197 -5.43 -24.25 -2.76
CA LEU A 197 -6.78 -24.78 -2.61
C LEU A 197 -7.74 -24.04 -3.55
N SER A 198 -8.40 -24.78 -4.44
CA SER A 198 -9.45 -24.23 -5.33
C SER A 198 -10.88 -24.42 -4.79
N ALA A 199 -11.07 -25.41 -3.91
CA ALA A 199 -12.34 -25.72 -3.26
C ALA A 199 -12.14 -26.28 -1.84
N LEU A 200 -13.21 -26.29 -1.06
CA LEU A 200 -13.29 -26.89 0.27
C LEU A 200 -14.35 -28.01 0.28
N PRO A 201 -14.15 -29.09 1.05
CA PRO A 201 -15.12 -30.18 1.13
C PRO A 201 -16.40 -29.75 1.86
N GLU A 202 -17.55 -30.26 1.43
CA GLU A 202 -18.84 -30.04 2.11
C GLU A 202 -18.90 -30.66 3.51
N THR A 203 -17.94 -31.49 3.89
CA THR A 203 -17.88 -32.04 5.25
C THR A 203 -17.26 -31.05 6.25
N LEU A 204 -16.59 -29.97 5.80
CA LEU A 204 -15.86 -29.03 6.64
C LEU A 204 -16.74 -28.39 7.74
N GLY A 205 -18.03 -28.18 7.45
CA GLY A 205 -19.01 -27.66 8.41
C GLY A 205 -19.16 -28.49 9.70
N SER A 206 -18.76 -29.76 9.69
CA SER A 206 -18.87 -30.67 10.84
C SER A 206 -17.89 -30.35 11.99
N LEU A 207 -16.92 -29.45 11.77
CA LEU A 207 -15.94 -29.03 12.77
C LEU A 207 -16.55 -28.06 13.79
N ALA A 208 -17.50 -28.54 14.60
CA ALA A 208 -18.33 -27.73 15.49
C ALA A 208 -17.54 -26.93 16.56
N HIS A 209 -16.31 -27.34 16.88
CA HIS A 209 -15.44 -26.66 17.85
C HIS A 209 -14.44 -25.67 17.21
N LEU A 210 -14.46 -25.51 15.89
CA LEU A 210 -13.52 -24.64 15.19
C LEU A 210 -13.76 -23.17 15.54
N GLN A 211 -12.74 -22.52 16.07
CA GLN A 211 -12.76 -21.12 16.48
C GLN A 211 -11.99 -20.22 15.51
N ARG A 212 -10.93 -20.74 14.87
CA ARG A 212 -10.12 -20.00 13.90
C ARG A 212 -9.89 -20.82 12.65
N LEU A 213 -10.24 -20.24 11.51
CA LEU A 213 -9.99 -20.77 10.18
C LEU A 213 -9.29 -19.71 9.33
N ASP A 214 -8.05 -20.00 8.92
CA ASP A 214 -7.30 -19.16 7.98
C ASP A 214 -7.13 -19.89 6.65
N LEU A 215 -7.65 -19.28 5.59
CA LEU A 215 -7.69 -19.76 4.21
C LEU A 215 -7.11 -18.71 3.25
N SER A 216 -6.41 -17.71 3.78
CA SER A 216 -5.87 -16.62 2.97
C SER A 216 -4.84 -17.09 1.94
N LYS A 217 -4.72 -16.38 0.81
CA LYS A 217 -3.76 -16.70 -0.27
C LYS A 217 -3.96 -18.12 -0.81
N ASN A 218 -5.17 -18.41 -1.26
CA ASN A 218 -5.55 -19.64 -1.97
C ASN A 218 -6.24 -19.25 -3.29
N GLN A 219 -6.95 -20.20 -3.93
CA GLN A 219 -7.64 -20.00 -5.21
C GLN A 219 -9.15 -20.26 -5.07
N LEU A 220 -9.72 -20.03 -3.89
CA LEU A 220 -11.12 -20.33 -3.59
C LEU A 220 -12.05 -19.38 -4.36
N ALA A 221 -12.95 -19.93 -5.17
CA ALA A 221 -13.98 -19.17 -5.89
C ALA A 221 -15.33 -19.14 -5.16
N ALA A 222 -15.59 -20.13 -4.28
CA ALA A 222 -16.82 -20.23 -3.49
C ALA A 222 -16.55 -20.90 -2.12
N LEU A 223 -17.50 -20.76 -1.20
CA LEU A 223 -17.49 -21.42 0.10
C LEU A 223 -18.63 -22.46 0.18
N PRO A 224 -18.37 -23.67 0.72
CA PRO A 224 -19.38 -24.72 0.84
C PRO A 224 -20.51 -24.34 1.81
N GLU A 225 -21.74 -24.78 1.52
CA GLU A 225 -22.94 -24.40 2.31
C GLU A 225 -22.87 -24.92 3.76
N SER A 226 -22.26 -26.09 3.94
CA SER A 226 -22.02 -26.71 5.24
C SER A 226 -21.31 -25.80 6.25
N MET A 227 -20.48 -24.84 5.82
CA MET A 227 -19.77 -23.92 6.72
C MET A 227 -20.70 -23.10 7.62
N ARG A 228 -21.99 -22.96 7.28
CA ARG A 228 -23.01 -22.38 8.17
C ARG A 228 -23.08 -23.03 9.55
N GLN A 229 -22.61 -24.27 9.68
CA GLN A 229 -22.62 -25.05 10.92
C GLN A 229 -21.46 -24.70 11.88
N LEU A 230 -20.45 -23.95 11.42
CA LEU A 230 -19.28 -23.55 12.21
C LEU A 230 -19.61 -22.43 13.22
N THR A 231 -20.63 -22.63 14.03
CA THR A 231 -21.18 -21.62 14.96
C THR A 231 -20.22 -21.18 16.06
N ALA A 232 -19.17 -21.97 16.37
CA ALA A 232 -18.10 -21.60 17.31
C ALA A 232 -17.03 -20.67 16.70
N LEU A 233 -17.07 -20.42 15.38
CA LEU A 233 -16.03 -19.69 14.68
C LEU A 233 -15.99 -18.22 15.12
N GLN A 234 -14.80 -17.77 15.52
CA GLN A 234 -14.50 -16.41 15.97
C GLN A 234 -13.68 -15.64 14.94
N ALA A 235 -12.86 -16.34 14.14
CA ALA A 235 -12.04 -15.73 13.11
C ALA A 235 -12.08 -16.55 11.82
N LEU A 236 -12.47 -15.90 10.72
CA LEU A 236 -12.44 -16.43 9.36
C LEU A 236 -11.60 -15.49 8.49
N VAL A 237 -10.51 -15.99 7.93
CA VAL A 237 -9.62 -15.19 7.08
C VAL A 237 -9.57 -15.79 5.68
N LEU A 238 -10.06 -15.03 4.70
CA LEU A 238 -10.22 -15.43 3.29
C LEU A 238 -9.52 -14.46 2.34
N ASN A 239 -8.62 -13.62 2.85
CA ASN A 239 -7.92 -12.62 2.05
C ASN A 239 -7.16 -13.27 0.87
N ASN A 240 -7.06 -12.59 -0.27
CA ASN A 240 -6.32 -13.06 -1.45
C ASN A 240 -6.86 -14.41 -1.95
N ASN A 241 -8.11 -14.42 -2.37
CA ASN A 241 -8.79 -15.55 -3.02
C ASN A 241 -9.54 -15.03 -4.27
N LEU A 242 -10.43 -15.84 -4.85
CA LEU A 242 -11.18 -15.53 -6.07
C LEU A 242 -12.70 -15.44 -5.79
N LEU A 243 -13.10 -15.15 -4.56
CA LEU A 243 -14.52 -15.13 -4.17
C LEU A 243 -15.26 -14.01 -4.89
N THR A 244 -16.32 -14.36 -5.62
CA THR A 244 -17.22 -13.39 -6.28
C THR A 244 -18.44 -13.05 -5.43
N VAL A 245 -18.84 -13.95 -4.52
CA VAL A 245 -19.99 -13.78 -3.63
C VAL A 245 -19.63 -14.27 -2.23
N LEU A 246 -20.02 -13.49 -1.20
CA LEU A 246 -20.06 -13.96 0.18
C LEU A 246 -21.46 -14.55 0.47
N PRO A 247 -21.58 -15.83 0.86
CA PRO A 247 -22.89 -16.45 1.06
C PRO A 247 -23.72 -15.81 2.19
N ALA A 248 -25.04 -15.76 2.01
CA ALA A 248 -25.95 -15.16 2.99
C ALA A 248 -25.94 -15.86 4.37
N TRP A 249 -25.62 -17.16 4.40
CA TRP A 249 -25.51 -17.92 5.65
C TRP A 249 -24.36 -17.49 6.56
N ILE A 250 -23.51 -16.54 6.12
CA ILE A 250 -22.46 -15.96 6.97
C ILE A 250 -23.04 -15.42 8.29
N ASP A 251 -24.32 -15.02 8.29
CA ASP A 251 -25.05 -14.57 9.47
C ASP A 251 -25.24 -15.64 10.57
N GLN A 252 -25.13 -16.92 10.20
CA GLN A 252 -25.19 -18.05 11.13
C GLN A 252 -23.92 -18.18 11.98
N LEU A 253 -22.80 -17.58 11.56
CA LEU A 253 -21.55 -17.55 12.31
C LEU A 253 -21.62 -16.51 13.43
N CYS A 254 -22.60 -16.64 14.31
CA CYS A 254 -22.96 -15.65 15.33
C CYS A 254 -21.87 -15.37 16.40
N ASN A 255 -20.79 -16.16 16.43
CA ASN A 255 -19.60 -15.91 17.25
C ASN A 255 -18.45 -15.20 16.52
N LEU A 256 -18.61 -14.89 15.23
CA LEU A 256 -17.57 -14.32 14.40
C LEU A 256 -17.21 -12.90 14.85
N GLN A 257 -15.93 -12.68 15.12
CA GLN A 257 -15.35 -11.41 15.57
C GLN A 257 -14.48 -10.76 14.50
N ASN A 258 -13.80 -11.59 13.70
CA ASN A 258 -12.89 -11.16 12.66
C ASN A 258 -13.21 -11.85 11.33
N LEU A 259 -13.46 -11.05 10.29
CA LEU A 259 -13.71 -11.52 8.93
C LEU A 259 -12.74 -10.84 7.96
N GLY A 260 -11.78 -11.59 7.44
CA GLY A 260 -10.88 -11.11 6.39
C GLY A 260 -11.39 -11.52 5.01
N LEU A 261 -11.60 -10.56 4.11
CA LEU A 261 -12.06 -10.76 2.73
C LEU A 261 -11.27 -9.92 1.70
N SER A 262 -10.16 -9.29 2.08
CA SER A 262 -9.43 -8.39 1.18
C SER A 262 -8.84 -9.11 -0.03
N ALA A 263 -8.66 -8.41 -1.15
CA ALA A 263 -8.15 -8.96 -2.39
C ALA A 263 -8.96 -10.19 -2.87
N ASN A 264 -10.26 -10.00 -3.07
CA ASN A 264 -11.17 -10.96 -3.70
C ASN A 264 -11.88 -10.27 -4.90
N GLN A 265 -12.92 -10.90 -5.44
CA GLN A 265 -13.72 -10.39 -6.56
C GLN A 265 -15.15 -10.01 -6.11
N LEU A 266 -15.32 -9.61 -4.85
CA LEU A 266 -16.62 -9.27 -4.30
C LEU A 266 -17.10 -7.92 -4.85
N THR A 267 -18.30 -7.89 -5.42
CA THR A 267 -19.00 -6.64 -5.81
C THR A 267 -19.99 -6.18 -4.75
N ALA A 268 -20.49 -7.11 -3.94
CA ALA A 268 -21.41 -6.84 -2.83
C ALA A 268 -21.16 -7.81 -1.66
N VAL A 269 -21.76 -7.48 -0.50
CA VAL A 269 -21.83 -8.37 0.67
C VAL A 269 -23.29 -8.60 1.05
N PRO A 270 -23.64 -9.78 1.60
CA PRO A 270 -25.01 -10.08 1.99
C PRO A 270 -25.45 -9.18 3.14
N ARG A 271 -26.68 -8.67 3.07
CA ARG A 271 -27.28 -7.83 4.14
C ARG A 271 -27.31 -8.54 5.49
N ALA A 272 -27.41 -9.87 5.45
CA ALA A 272 -27.37 -10.73 6.62
C ALA A 272 -26.13 -10.51 7.51
N LEU A 273 -25.06 -9.92 6.98
CA LEU A 273 -23.87 -9.50 7.74
C LEU A 273 -24.20 -8.60 8.94
N VAL A 274 -25.26 -7.77 8.86
CA VAL A 274 -25.74 -6.90 9.97
C VAL A 274 -26.10 -7.71 11.23
N ARG A 275 -26.45 -9.00 11.08
CA ARG A 275 -26.81 -9.86 12.22
C ARG A 275 -25.60 -10.31 13.03
N LEU A 276 -24.38 -10.13 12.53
CA LEU A 276 -23.14 -10.50 13.22
C LEU A 276 -22.76 -9.49 14.32
N LYS A 277 -23.51 -9.51 15.42
CA LYS A 277 -23.36 -8.55 16.54
C LYS A 277 -21.99 -8.59 17.25
N LYS A 278 -21.22 -9.67 17.09
CA LYS A 278 -19.87 -9.82 17.67
C LYS A 278 -18.76 -9.45 16.68
N LEU A 279 -19.10 -9.09 15.44
CA LEU A 279 -18.11 -8.72 14.44
C LEU A 279 -17.53 -7.35 14.81
N HIS A 280 -16.22 -7.33 15.06
CA HIS A 280 -15.48 -6.11 15.40
C HIS A 280 -14.55 -5.69 14.27
N ARG A 281 -14.16 -6.63 13.40
CA ARG A 281 -13.25 -6.38 12.30
C ARG A 281 -13.72 -7.08 11.03
N ILE A 282 -13.91 -6.27 9.99
CA ILE A 282 -14.07 -6.74 8.61
C ILE A 282 -13.01 -6.08 7.74
N ASP A 283 -12.45 -6.83 6.79
CA ASP A 283 -11.52 -6.29 5.80
C ASP A 283 -12.02 -6.62 4.39
N LEU A 284 -12.48 -5.61 3.65
CA LEU A 284 -12.99 -5.72 2.28
C LEU A 284 -12.08 -5.02 1.25
N GLN A 285 -10.86 -4.60 1.65
CA GLN A 285 -9.95 -3.86 0.76
C GLN A 285 -9.64 -4.64 -0.52
N ASP A 286 -9.28 -3.96 -1.60
CA ASP A 286 -8.88 -4.57 -2.88
C ASP A 286 -9.96 -5.52 -3.48
N ASN A 287 -11.24 -5.23 -3.26
CA ASN A 287 -12.36 -5.86 -3.94
C ASN A 287 -13.03 -4.87 -4.92
N PRO A 288 -13.62 -5.34 -6.03
CA PRO A 288 -14.42 -4.50 -6.93
C PRO A 288 -15.81 -4.18 -6.33
N LEU A 289 -15.83 -3.72 -5.06
CA LEU A 289 -17.06 -3.40 -4.35
C LEU A 289 -17.83 -2.30 -5.08
N ASN A 290 -19.15 -2.39 -5.05
CA ASN A 290 -19.97 -1.28 -5.51
C ASN A 290 -19.60 0.02 -4.72
N PRO A 291 -19.69 1.20 -5.35
CA PRO A 291 -19.23 2.45 -4.75
C PRO A 291 -19.87 2.79 -3.40
N ALA A 292 -21.17 2.55 -3.24
CA ALA A 292 -21.88 2.88 -2.01
C ALA A 292 -21.38 2.02 -0.84
N LEU A 293 -21.21 0.71 -1.07
CA LEU A 293 -20.65 -0.23 -0.11
C LEU A 293 -19.18 0.07 0.20
N ALA A 294 -18.39 0.40 -0.81
CA ALA A 294 -16.99 0.79 -0.64
C ALA A 294 -16.86 2.03 0.24
N SER A 295 -17.68 3.06 -0.02
CA SER A 295 -17.73 4.28 0.78
C SER A 295 -18.19 4.02 2.21
N ALA A 296 -19.25 3.22 2.38
CA ALA A 296 -19.75 2.83 3.70
C ALA A 296 -18.70 2.04 4.51
N PHE A 297 -17.99 1.10 3.88
CA PHE A 297 -16.88 0.37 4.49
C PHE A 297 -15.72 1.31 4.87
N ALA A 298 -15.32 2.21 3.98
CA ALA A 298 -14.27 3.19 4.25
C ALA A 298 -14.64 4.17 5.38
N ALA A 299 -15.92 4.42 5.59
CA ALA A 299 -16.43 5.23 6.70
C ALA A 299 -16.49 4.48 8.04
N GLY A 300 -16.31 3.15 8.03
CA GLY A 300 -16.25 2.30 9.22
C GLY A 300 -17.37 1.25 9.30
N LEU A 301 -17.20 0.30 10.24
CA LEU A 301 -18.10 -0.84 10.38
C LEU A 301 -19.54 -0.43 10.76
N ASP A 302 -19.70 0.59 11.60
CA ASP A 302 -21.03 1.08 11.99
C ASP A 302 -21.79 1.67 10.80
N THR A 303 -21.10 2.41 9.95
CA THR A 303 -21.67 2.97 8.70
C THR A 303 -22.02 1.86 7.72
N LEU A 304 -21.14 0.86 7.58
CA LEU A 304 -21.40 -0.32 6.77
C LEU A 304 -22.65 -1.05 7.25
N HIS A 305 -22.80 -1.27 8.56
CA HIS A 305 -23.99 -1.87 9.15
C HIS A 305 -25.23 -1.00 8.92
N ALA A 306 -25.14 0.31 9.11
CA ALA A 306 -26.25 1.23 8.87
C ALA A 306 -26.69 1.19 7.40
N TYR A 307 -25.75 1.22 6.45
CA TYR A 307 -26.03 1.11 5.03
C TYR A 307 -26.73 -0.20 4.69
N LEU A 308 -26.18 -1.35 5.12
CA LEU A 308 -26.77 -2.66 4.87
C LEU A 308 -28.16 -2.82 5.52
N HIS A 309 -28.33 -2.33 6.75
CA HIS A 309 -29.63 -2.32 7.45
C HIS A 309 -30.65 -1.45 6.71
N SER A 310 -30.21 -0.31 6.18
CA SER A 310 -31.07 0.60 5.44
C SER A 310 -31.63 -0.02 4.14
N LEU A 311 -30.92 -1.03 3.60
CA LEU A 311 -31.38 -1.83 2.46
C LEU A 311 -32.31 -2.98 2.87
N ASP A 312 -32.55 -3.26 4.15
CA ASP A 312 -33.48 -4.33 4.54
C ASP A 312 -34.94 -3.96 4.23
N GLU A 313 -35.31 -2.67 4.34
CA GLU A 313 -36.66 -2.17 4.04
C GLU A 313 -36.93 -2.17 2.53
N PRO A 314 -37.82 -3.05 1.99
CA PRO A 314 -38.10 -3.11 0.56
C PRO A 314 -38.62 -1.78 -0.02
N ALA A 315 -39.36 -1.01 0.77
CA ALA A 315 -39.97 0.25 0.34
C ALA A 315 -38.96 1.39 0.15
N LYS A 316 -37.75 1.28 0.71
CA LYS A 316 -36.68 2.29 0.59
C LYS A 316 -35.58 1.89 -0.41
N ARG A 317 -35.68 0.69 -0.97
CA ARG A 317 -34.71 0.17 -1.94
C ARG A 317 -35.05 0.65 -3.34
N GLU A 318 -34.09 1.29 -3.96
CA GLU A 318 -34.14 1.67 -5.36
C GLU A 318 -32.89 1.15 -6.08
N GLU A 319 -33.03 0.83 -7.36
CA GLU A 319 -31.88 0.49 -8.21
C GLU A 319 -31.40 1.77 -8.91
N LEU A 320 -30.10 2.03 -8.83
CA LEU A 320 -29.46 3.15 -9.49
C LEU A 320 -29.04 2.76 -10.91
N TYR A 321 -29.58 3.45 -11.91
CA TYR A 321 -29.16 3.34 -13.31
C TYR A 321 -28.60 4.67 -13.77
N GLU A 322 -27.45 5.05 -13.24
CA GLU A 322 -26.86 6.37 -13.48
C GLU A 322 -25.38 6.27 -13.87
N ALA A 323 -24.95 7.06 -14.85
CA ALA A 323 -23.56 7.12 -15.28
C ALA A 323 -23.13 8.50 -15.78
N LYS A 324 -21.82 8.66 -15.92
CA LYS A 324 -21.23 9.83 -16.56
C LYS A 324 -21.16 9.66 -18.08
N LEU A 325 -21.54 10.69 -18.80
CA LEU A 325 -21.32 10.86 -20.23
C LEU A 325 -20.27 11.96 -20.42
N VAL A 326 -19.08 11.59 -20.83
CA VAL A 326 -17.92 12.51 -20.93
C VAL A 326 -17.64 12.81 -22.39
N LEU A 327 -17.82 14.07 -22.81
CA LEU A 327 -17.55 14.53 -24.17
C LEU A 327 -16.14 15.10 -24.24
N VAL A 328 -15.27 14.47 -25.05
CA VAL A 328 -13.89 14.89 -25.25
C VAL A 328 -13.58 15.06 -26.74
N GLY A 329 -12.54 15.83 -27.05
CA GLY A 329 -12.12 16.15 -28.41
C GLY A 329 -11.67 17.60 -28.54
N GLU A 330 -11.02 17.92 -29.65
CA GLU A 330 -10.45 19.25 -29.90
C GLU A 330 -11.49 20.39 -29.85
N GLY A 331 -11.00 21.61 -29.62
CA GLY A 331 -11.85 22.81 -29.62
C GLY A 331 -12.60 22.98 -30.94
N GLY A 332 -13.89 23.35 -30.89
CA GLY A 332 -14.69 23.66 -32.08
C GLY A 332 -15.28 22.49 -32.86
N VAL A 333 -14.98 21.23 -32.52
CA VAL A 333 -15.49 20.03 -33.24
C VAL A 333 -16.99 19.72 -33.10
N GLY A 334 -17.77 20.59 -32.44
CA GLY A 334 -19.23 20.44 -32.28
C GLY A 334 -19.71 19.67 -31.04
N LYS A 335 -18.91 19.54 -29.98
CA LYS A 335 -19.28 18.83 -28.74
C LYS A 335 -20.55 19.38 -28.08
N THR A 336 -20.56 20.69 -27.81
CA THR A 336 -21.69 21.37 -27.17
C THR A 336 -22.95 21.31 -28.04
N THR A 337 -22.81 21.51 -29.35
CA THR A 337 -23.91 21.34 -30.33
C THR A 337 -24.47 19.91 -30.34
N LEU A 338 -23.60 18.89 -30.28
CA LEU A 338 -24.03 17.49 -30.18
C LEU A 338 -24.75 17.20 -28.86
N LEU A 339 -24.27 17.72 -27.74
CA LEU A 339 -24.92 17.54 -26.44
C LEU A 339 -26.33 18.17 -26.44
N ARG A 340 -26.51 19.36 -27.01
CA ARG A 340 -27.84 19.98 -27.18
C ARG A 340 -28.78 19.09 -27.98
N ALA A 341 -28.32 18.59 -29.13
CA ALA A 341 -29.10 17.68 -29.96
C ALA A 341 -29.49 16.39 -29.20
N LEU A 342 -28.55 15.77 -28.48
CA LEU A 342 -28.80 14.57 -27.67
C LEU A 342 -29.84 14.83 -26.57
N THR A 343 -29.81 16.01 -25.95
CA THR A 343 -30.73 16.40 -24.87
C THR A 343 -32.07 16.96 -25.36
N GLY A 344 -32.33 16.96 -26.67
CA GLY A 344 -33.56 17.47 -27.28
C GLY A 344 -33.66 19.00 -27.33
N GLN A 345 -32.57 19.72 -27.07
CA GLN A 345 -32.49 21.17 -27.23
C GLN A 345 -32.12 21.53 -28.67
N GLU A 346 -32.58 22.70 -29.14
CA GLU A 346 -32.19 23.17 -30.49
C GLU A 346 -30.66 23.37 -30.60
N PRO A 347 -29.99 22.70 -31.55
CA PRO A 347 -28.56 22.85 -31.80
C PRO A 347 -28.26 24.18 -32.50
N ARG A 348 -27.17 24.85 -32.12
CA ARG A 348 -26.78 26.16 -32.65
C ARG A 348 -25.47 26.09 -33.43
N VAL A 349 -25.33 27.01 -34.40
CA VAL A 349 -24.12 27.22 -35.20
C VAL A 349 -23.25 28.29 -34.54
N GLY A 350 -21.93 28.09 -34.51
CA GLY A 350 -20.97 29.09 -34.03
C GLY A 350 -20.97 29.29 -32.51
N GLU A 351 -21.20 28.22 -31.74
CA GLU A 351 -21.13 28.32 -30.28
C GLU A 351 -19.72 28.73 -29.80
N PRO A 352 -19.63 29.58 -28.76
CA PRO A 352 -18.33 29.95 -28.18
C PRO A 352 -17.65 28.72 -27.59
N THR A 353 -16.32 28.70 -27.64
CA THR A 353 -15.52 27.60 -27.08
C THR A 353 -15.78 27.46 -25.58
N THR A 354 -16.13 26.26 -25.14
CA THR A 354 -16.23 25.96 -23.70
C THR A 354 -14.87 26.15 -23.04
N HIS A 355 -14.82 26.98 -21.99
CA HIS A 355 -13.67 27.13 -21.10
C HIS A 355 -13.81 26.14 -19.92
N GLY A 356 -12.76 25.38 -19.62
CA GLY A 356 -12.80 24.36 -18.56
C GLY A 356 -13.77 23.21 -18.87
N VAL A 357 -14.84 23.11 -18.08
CA VAL A 357 -15.83 22.01 -18.12
C VAL A 357 -17.24 22.58 -17.91
N LYS A 358 -18.21 22.10 -18.68
CA LYS A 358 -19.65 22.30 -18.40
C LYS A 358 -20.28 20.96 -18.00
N ILE A 359 -21.05 20.95 -16.94
CA ILE A 359 -21.68 19.81 -16.30
C ILE A 359 -23.19 20.00 -16.39
N ASN A 360 -23.84 19.10 -17.10
CA ASN A 360 -25.29 19.05 -17.20
C ASN A 360 -25.79 17.81 -16.44
N ILE A 361 -26.30 18.03 -15.23
CA ILE A 361 -26.88 16.98 -14.40
C ILE A 361 -28.23 16.59 -15.00
N GLN A 362 -28.49 15.29 -15.03
CA GLN A 362 -29.65 14.68 -15.67
C GLN A 362 -29.81 14.99 -17.17
N ALA A 363 -28.69 15.27 -17.86
CA ALA A 363 -28.69 15.67 -19.26
C ALA A 363 -29.51 14.76 -20.18
N LEU A 364 -29.34 13.43 -20.05
CA LEU A 364 -29.93 12.48 -20.99
C LEU A 364 -30.56 11.29 -20.27
N ARG A 365 -31.83 11.02 -20.58
CA ARG A 365 -32.58 9.87 -20.05
C ARG A 365 -32.92 8.92 -21.19
N LEU A 366 -32.35 7.72 -21.15
CA LEU A 366 -32.52 6.70 -22.20
C LEU A 366 -33.15 5.43 -21.61
N PRO A 367 -34.01 4.69 -22.34
CA PRO A 367 -34.50 3.40 -21.86
C PRO A 367 -33.36 2.39 -21.77
N HIS A 368 -33.42 1.48 -20.79
CA HIS A 368 -32.47 0.38 -20.68
C HIS A 368 -32.70 -0.62 -21.82
N PRO A 369 -31.67 -1.06 -22.55
CA PRO A 369 -31.84 -1.86 -23.77
C PRO A 369 -32.45 -3.25 -23.49
N GLU A 370 -32.23 -3.80 -22.29
CA GLU A 370 -32.64 -5.16 -21.92
C GLU A 370 -33.69 -5.23 -20.79
N LYS A 371 -34.02 -4.10 -20.14
CA LYS A 371 -34.90 -4.08 -18.97
C LYS A 371 -36.08 -3.15 -19.25
N ALA A 372 -37.25 -3.73 -19.49
CA ALA A 372 -38.47 -2.97 -19.76
C ALA A 372 -38.84 -2.07 -18.57
N GLY A 373 -39.18 -0.80 -18.84
CA GLY A 373 -39.60 0.17 -17.83
C GLY A 373 -38.46 0.80 -17.01
N VAL A 374 -37.21 0.38 -17.22
CA VAL A 374 -36.03 0.96 -16.57
C VAL A 374 -35.39 2.00 -17.50
N ASN A 375 -34.96 3.14 -16.94
CA ASN A 375 -34.24 4.17 -17.69
C ASN A 375 -32.84 4.38 -17.10
N ILE A 376 -31.87 4.55 -17.98
CA ILE A 376 -30.50 4.98 -17.67
C ILE A 376 -30.48 6.50 -17.68
N GLN A 377 -30.07 7.09 -16.57
CA GLN A 377 -29.82 8.51 -16.41
C GLN A 377 -28.34 8.82 -16.66
N LEU A 378 -28.06 9.74 -17.56
CA LEU A 378 -26.70 10.16 -17.88
C LEU A 378 -26.51 11.63 -17.51
N ASN A 379 -25.47 11.88 -16.73
CA ASN A 379 -24.98 13.22 -16.40
C ASN A 379 -23.87 13.54 -17.40
N ALA A 380 -23.91 14.71 -18.04
CA ALA A 380 -22.98 15.04 -19.12
C ALA A 380 -21.89 16.01 -18.67
N TRP A 381 -20.64 15.70 -19.00
CA TRP A 381 -19.49 16.60 -18.85
C TRP A 381 -18.97 16.97 -20.24
N ASP A 382 -19.11 18.24 -20.62
CA ASP A 382 -18.60 18.83 -21.86
C ASP A 382 -17.27 19.55 -21.61
N PHE A 383 -16.18 18.93 -22.07
CA PHE A 383 -14.83 19.44 -21.86
C PHE A 383 -14.43 20.48 -22.91
N GLY A 384 -13.88 21.61 -22.47
CA GLY A 384 -13.22 22.55 -23.35
C GLY A 384 -11.98 21.91 -23.98
N GLY A 385 -11.91 21.78 -25.30
CA GLY A 385 -10.84 21.03 -25.98
C GLY A 385 -9.44 21.66 -25.95
N GLN A 386 -9.23 22.73 -25.19
CA GLN A 386 -7.96 23.47 -25.17
C GLN A 386 -6.94 22.77 -24.27
N GLU A 387 -5.67 22.77 -24.68
CA GLU A 387 -4.59 22.04 -24.00
C GLU A 387 -4.37 22.48 -22.54
N ILE A 388 -4.57 23.77 -22.26
CA ILE A 388 -4.36 24.37 -20.94
C ILE A 388 -5.25 23.75 -19.85
N TYR A 389 -6.45 23.31 -20.22
CA TYR A 389 -7.41 22.69 -19.32
C TYR A 389 -7.25 21.17 -19.18
N ARG A 390 -6.38 20.51 -19.95
CA ARG A 390 -6.19 19.05 -19.85
C ARG A 390 -5.75 18.61 -18.45
N VAL A 391 -5.07 19.49 -17.70
CA VAL A 391 -4.73 19.25 -16.29
C VAL A 391 -5.96 19.31 -15.38
N THR A 392 -6.95 20.17 -15.65
CA THR A 392 -8.18 20.18 -14.84
C THR A 392 -9.18 19.11 -15.27
N HIS A 393 -9.14 18.66 -16.53
CA HIS A 393 -10.02 17.60 -17.02
C HIS A 393 -9.83 16.28 -16.28
N GLN A 394 -8.62 16.03 -15.78
CA GLN A 394 -8.27 14.82 -15.04
C GLN A 394 -9.17 14.54 -13.84
N PHE A 395 -9.72 15.58 -13.22
CA PHE A 395 -10.57 15.45 -12.02
C PHE A 395 -11.86 14.67 -12.30
N PHE A 396 -12.20 14.48 -13.56
CA PHE A 396 -13.48 13.93 -13.98
C PHE A 396 -13.36 12.63 -14.78
N PHE A 397 -12.14 12.21 -15.17
CA PHE A 397 -11.95 10.91 -15.79
C PHE A 397 -12.14 9.80 -14.76
N SER A 398 -13.01 8.83 -15.06
CA SER A 398 -13.29 7.71 -14.16
C SER A 398 -13.76 6.49 -14.94
N LYS A 399 -13.52 5.29 -14.40
CA LYS A 399 -13.94 4.00 -14.98
C LYS A 399 -15.45 3.88 -15.19
N ARG A 400 -16.25 4.68 -14.48
CA ARG A 400 -17.71 4.62 -14.43
C ARG A 400 -18.39 5.57 -15.41
N SER A 401 -17.76 5.76 -16.57
CA SER A 401 -18.16 6.76 -17.57
C SER A 401 -18.21 6.16 -18.97
N VAL A 402 -19.16 6.64 -19.77
CA VAL A 402 -19.15 6.50 -21.24
C VAL A 402 -18.48 7.75 -21.82
N TYR A 403 -17.50 7.54 -22.68
CA TYR A 403 -16.74 8.60 -23.33
C TYR A 403 -17.23 8.77 -24.77
N LEU A 404 -17.57 10.01 -25.15
CA LEU A 404 -17.80 10.39 -26.54
C LEU A 404 -16.57 11.17 -27.03
N LEU A 405 -15.77 10.53 -27.88
CA LEU A 405 -14.65 11.19 -28.55
C LEU A 405 -15.15 11.81 -29.85
N VAL A 406 -15.38 13.12 -29.80
CA VAL A 406 -16.00 13.88 -30.89
C VAL A 406 -14.91 14.49 -31.76
N TRP A 407 -15.06 14.34 -33.08
CA TRP A 407 -14.13 14.93 -34.05
C TRP A 407 -14.87 15.38 -35.32
N GLU A 408 -14.28 16.33 -36.05
CA GLU A 408 -14.85 16.84 -37.30
C GLU A 408 -14.05 16.29 -38.50
N PRO A 409 -14.66 15.48 -39.39
CA PRO A 409 -13.98 14.88 -40.54
C PRO A 409 -13.36 15.86 -41.53
N ARG A 410 -13.81 17.12 -41.54
CA ARG A 410 -13.25 18.18 -42.40
C ARG A 410 -11.88 18.65 -41.92
N MET A 411 -11.66 18.68 -40.61
CA MET A 411 -10.38 19.03 -39.98
C MET A 411 -9.39 17.85 -40.07
N GLY A 412 -9.92 16.62 -40.12
CA GLY A 412 -9.12 15.41 -40.27
C GLY A 412 -8.64 14.85 -38.93
N VAL A 413 -8.31 13.55 -38.94
CA VAL A 413 -8.05 12.74 -37.72
C VAL A 413 -6.86 13.27 -36.92
N GLN A 414 -5.79 13.68 -37.60
CA GLN A 414 -4.56 14.19 -36.98
C GLN A 414 -4.76 15.56 -36.34
N GLN A 415 -5.46 16.47 -37.03
CA GLN A 415 -5.74 17.80 -36.51
C GLN A 415 -6.70 17.75 -35.32
N CYS A 416 -7.65 16.81 -35.32
CA CYS A 416 -8.54 16.55 -34.19
C CYS A 416 -7.88 15.71 -33.07
N GLN A 417 -6.60 15.33 -33.20
CA GLN A 417 -5.85 14.59 -32.18
C GLN A 417 -6.57 13.34 -31.63
N VAL A 418 -7.32 12.62 -32.49
CA VAL A 418 -8.18 11.49 -32.05
C VAL A 418 -7.36 10.42 -31.32
N GLU A 419 -6.18 10.08 -31.84
CA GLU A 419 -5.28 9.11 -31.22
C GLU A 419 -4.75 9.58 -29.86
N ASP A 420 -4.41 10.87 -29.73
CA ASP A 420 -3.88 11.40 -28.47
C ASP A 420 -4.96 11.48 -27.38
N TRP A 421 -6.21 11.76 -27.76
CA TRP A 421 -7.35 11.68 -26.85
C TRP A 421 -7.63 10.24 -26.40
N LEU A 422 -7.51 9.24 -27.28
CA LEU A 422 -7.62 7.83 -26.89
C LEU A 422 -6.49 7.41 -25.95
N LYS A 423 -5.25 7.81 -26.23
CA LYS A 423 -4.11 7.61 -25.32
C LYS A 423 -4.36 8.26 -23.96
N LEU A 424 -4.87 9.49 -23.92
CA LEU A 424 -5.19 10.18 -22.68
C LEU A 424 -6.25 9.41 -21.87
N ILE A 425 -7.34 8.97 -22.49
CA ILE A 425 -8.37 8.16 -21.84
C ILE A 425 -7.75 6.85 -21.32
N ARG A 426 -6.94 6.16 -22.14
CA ARG A 426 -6.25 4.92 -21.75
C ARG A 426 -5.37 5.12 -20.53
N LEU A 427 -4.54 6.16 -20.53
CA LEU A 427 -3.62 6.45 -19.44
C LEU A 427 -4.36 6.72 -18.12
N ARG A 428 -5.50 7.43 -18.19
CA ARG A 428 -6.28 7.82 -17.00
C ARG A 428 -7.22 6.75 -16.47
N VAL A 429 -7.88 6.02 -17.37
CA VAL A 429 -8.96 5.09 -17.01
C VAL A 429 -8.49 3.63 -17.09
N GLY A 430 -7.60 3.33 -18.03
CA GLY A 430 -7.19 1.97 -18.40
C GLY A 430 -7.98 1.42 -19.60
N ASP A 431 -7.72 0.15 -19.90
CA ASP A 431 -8.31 -0.54 -21.06
C ASP A 431 -9.81 -0.87 -20.90
N GLU A 432 -10.37 -0.66 -19.72
CA GLU A 432 -11.79 -0.86 -19.37
C GLU A 432 -12.67 0.34 -19.76
N ALA A 433 -12.07 1.45 -20.20
CA ALA A 433 -12.82 2.63 -20.62
C ALA A 433 -13.80 2.30 -21.75
N ARG A 434 -14.99 2.92 -21.76
CA ARG A 434 -15.99 2.73 -22.83
C ARG A 434 -16.05 3.96 -23.72
N VAL A 435 -15.38 3.93 -24.87
CA VAL A 435 -15.25 5.06 -25.80
C VAL A 435 -16.04 4.84 -27.08
N ILE A 436 -16.90 5.79 -27.43
CA ILE A 436 -17.58 5.86 -28.73
C ILE A 436 -16.95 7.01 -29.51
N ILE A 437 -16.43 6.72 -30.70
CA ILE A 437 -15.80 7.73 -31.57
C ILE A 437 -16.86 8.30 -32.50
N VAL A 438 -17.14 9.60 -32.38
CA VAL A 438 -18.26 10.27 -33.02
C VAL A 438 -17.76 11.32 -34.02
N ALA A 439 -18.03 11.10 -35.30
CA ALA A 439 -17.77 12.06 -36.36
C ALA A 439 -18.96 13.02 -36.53
N THR A 440 -18.75 14.32 -36.36
CA THR A 440 -19.80 15.35 -36.51
C THR A 440 -19.80 15.98 -37.90
N HIS A 441 -20.85 16.73 -38.25
CA HIS A 441 -20.96 17.53 -39.48
C HIS A 441 -20.81 16.74 -40.79
N CYS A 442 -21.14 15.44 -40.76
CA CYS A 442 -20.89 14.48 -41.84
C CYS A 442 -21.75 14.70 -43.11
N ARG A 443 -22.76 15.58 -43.10
CA ARG A 443 -23.55 15.90 -44.30
C ARG A 443 -23.22 17.26 -44.90
N THR A 444 -22.38 18.04 -44.24
CA THR A 444 -21.88 19.29 -44.80
C THR A 444 -20.67 19.00 -45.71
N GLY A 445 -20.83 19.02 -47.04
CA GLY A 445 -19.71 19.05 -48.01
C GLY A 445 -19.37 17.73 -48.74
N GLN A 446 -18.52 17.81 -49.78
CA GLN A 446 -18.32 16.74 -50.78
C GLN A 446 -17.11 15.81 -50.55
N ARG A 447 -16.20 16.11 -49.60
CA ARG A 447 -15.07 15.22 -49.23
C ARG A 447 -14.80 15.28 -47.71
N LEU A 448 -14.87 14.13 -47.05
CA LEU A 448 -14.66 13.97 -45.61
C LEU A 448 -13.54 12.96 -45.36
N ALA A 449 -12.68 13.23 -44.38
CA ALA A 449 -11.70 12.25 -43.94
C ALA A 449 -12.40 11.03 -43.33
N ARG A 450 -11.85 9.83 -43.52
CA ARG A 450 -12.32 8.61 -42.85
C ARG A 450 -11.29 8.13 -41.85
N ILE A 451 -11.76 7.61 -40.72
CA ILE A 451 -10.92 6.92 -39.75
C ILE A 451 -10.62 5.51 -40.25
N ASP A 452 -9.35 5.10 -40.15
CA ASP A 452 -8.91 3.73 -40.36
C ASP A 452 -9.25 2.87 -39.14
N GLN A 453 -10.51 2.41 -39.08
CA GLN A 453 -11.04 1.67 -37.93
C GLN A 453 -10.19 0.43 -37.55
N PRO A 454 -9.70 -0.41 -38.49
CA PRO A 454 -8.81 -1.53 -38.16
C PRO A 454 -7.57 -1.15 -37.34
N VAL A 455 -6.93 0.00 -37.63
CA VAL A 455 -5.75 0.45 -36.87
C VAL A 455 -6.12 0.80 -35.44
N PHE A 456 -7.20 1.56 -35.25
CA PHE A 456 -7.67 1.93 -33.92
C PHE A 456 -8.16 0.73 -33.11
N LEU A 457 -8.84 -0.23 -33.74
CA LEU A 457 -9.27 -1.47 -33.08
C LEU A 457 -8.09 -2.38 -32.70
N ARG A 458 -7.01 -2.39 -33.48
CA ARG A 458 -5.79 -3.12 -33.11
C ARG A 458 -5.13 -2.51 -31.87
N ASP A 459 -5.05 -1.17 -31.81
CA ASP A 459 -4.27 -0.46 -30.78
C ASP A 459 -5.11 -0.15 -29.51
N PHE A 460 -6.43 -0.05 -29.64
CA PHE A 460 -7.37 0.37 -28.59
C PHE A 460 -8.67 -0.45 -28.55
N GLY A 461 -8.72 -1.63 -29.18
CA GLY A 461 -9.99 -2.37 -29.38
C GLY A 461 -10.76 -2.71 -28.10
N SER A 462 -10.08 -2.91 -26.97
CA SER A 462 -10.74 -3.19 -25.69
C SER A 462 -11.58 -2.01 -25.17
N MET A 463 -11.20 -0.77 -25.51
CA MET A 463 -11.88 0.42 -25.04
C MET A 463 -12.93 0.99 -26.01
N ILE A 464 -12.80 0.69 -27.30
CA ILE A 464 -13.69 1.26 -28.31
C ILE A 464 -15.00 0.47 -28.32
N ALA A 465 -16.07 1.11 -27.88
CA ALA A 465 -17.43 0.57 -27.91
C ALA A 465 -18.08 0.70 -29.31
N GLY A 466 -17.63 1.65 -30.14
CA GLY A 466 -18.10 1.79 -31.51
C GLY A 466 -17.63 3.07 -32.21
N PHE A 467 -17.88 3.13 -33.51
CA PHE A 467 -17.69 4.31 -34.35
C PHE A 467 -19.04 4.75 -34.89
N HIS A 468 -19.30 6.06 -34.91
CA HIS A 468 -20.58 6.57 -35.37
C HIS A 468 -20.46 7.93 -36.07
N GLU A 469 -21.32 8.17 -37.06
CA GLU A 469 -21.41 9.44 -37.78
C GLU A 469 -22.73 10.14 -37.44
N VAL A 470 -22.65 11.43 -37.12
CA VAL A 470 -23.80 12.25 -36.74
C VAL A 470 -23.75 13.61 -37.44
N ASP A 471 -24.91 14.15 -37.77
CA ASP A 471 -25.03 15.56 -38.14
C ASP A 471 -26.09 16.23 -37.26
N SER A 472 -25.61 16.97 -36.25
CA SER A 472 -26.47 17.61 -35.25
C SER A 472 -27.28 18.77 -35.84
N LEU A 473 -27.00 19.23 -37.06
CA LEU A 473 -27.68 20.39 -37.66
C LEU A 473 -28.64 19.97 -38.77
N VAL A 474 -28.40 18.84 -39.44
CA VAL A 474 -29.20 18.34 -40.55
C VAL A 474 -30.23 17.30 -40.09
N ASP A 475 -31.49 17.48 -40.48
CA ASP A 475 -32.55 16.48 -40.27
C ASP A 475 -32.47 15.39 -41.34
N ASP A 476 -32.67 14.14 -40.93
CA ASP A 476 -32.81 13.01 -41.83
C ASP A 476 -34.17 13.08 -42.52
N PRO A 477 -34.22 13.13 -43.86
CA PRO A 477 -35.47 13.25 -44.60
C PRO A 477 -36.41 12.04 -44.44
N ALA A 478 -35.91 10.87 -43.98
CA ALA A 478 -36.71 9.67 -43.77
C ALA A 478 -37.33 9.62 -42.36
N THR A 479 -36.64 10.11 -41.34
CA THR A 479 -37.10 10.01 -39.93
C THR A 479 -37.60 11.34 -39.36
N GLY A 480 -37.19 12.48 -39.94
CA GLY A 480 -37.45 13.81 -39.39
C GLY A 480 -36.62 14.13 -38.13
N GLU A 481 -35.74 13.24 -37.70
CA GLU A 481 -34.81 13.43 -36.58
C GLU A 481 -33.43 13.85 -37.10
N LYS A 482 -32.54 14.38 -36.24
CA LYS A 482 -31.16 14.69 -36.64
C LYS A 482 -30.43 13.44 -37.12
N VAL A 483 -29.70 13.55 -38.23
CA VAL A 483 -29.03 12.42 -38.91
C VAL A 483 -28.12 11.67 -37.94
N GLY A 484 -28.36 10.37 -37.77
CA GLY A 484 -27.54 9.47 -36.95
C GLY A 484 -27.74 9.61 -35.43
N LEU A 485 -28.62 10.49 -34.95
CA LEU A 485 -28.74 10.76 -33.51
C LEU A 485 -29.32 9.55 -32.74
N ARG A 486 -30.30 8.86 -33.33
CA ARG A 486 -30.99 7.73 -32.69
C ARG A 486 -30.09 6.50 -32.55
N GLU A 487 -29.30 6.21 -33.57
CA GLU A 487 -28.30 5.13 -33.53
C GLU A 487 -27.20 5.44 -32.50
N LEU A 488 -26.78 6.70 -32.38
CA LEU A 488 -25.83 7.13 -31.36
C LEU A 488 -26.38 6.90 -29.94
N GLN A 489 -27.65 7.24 -29.69
CA GLN A 489 -28.32 6.95 -28.42
C GLN A 489 -28.32 5.44 -28.13
N GLY A 490 -28.55 4.61 -29.14
CA GLY A 490 -28.44 3.14 -29.05
C GLY A 490 -27.05 2.65 -28.64
N LEU A 491 -26.00 3.21 -29.21
CA LEU A 491 -24.62 2.89 -28.83
C LEU A 491 -24.30 3.33 -27.40
N ILE A 492 -24.78 4.52 -26.99
CA ILE A 492 -24.62 5.02 -25.62
C ILE A 492 -25.32 4.10 -24.61
N GLN A 493 -26.55 3.66 -24.90
CA GLN A 493 -27.28 2.69 -24.06
C GLN A 493 -26.50 1.39 -23.87
N ASN A 494 -26.00 0.83 -24.97
CA ASN A 494 -25.23 -0.42 -24.94
C ASN A 494 -23.89 -0.27 -24.22
N ALA A 495 -23.22 0.88 -24.34
CA ALA A 495 -21.98 1.16 -23.62
C ALA A 495 -22.21 1.39 -22.11
N ALA A 496 -23.37 1.94 -21.74
CA ALA A 496 -23.69 2.29 -20.36
C ALA A 496 -24.23 1.10 -19.54
N LYS A 497 -24.99 0.17 -20.15
CA LYS A 497 -25.75 -0.87 -19.42
C LYS A 497 -24.91 -1.77 -18.51
N ASP A 498 -23.65 -2.04 -18.90
CA ASP A 498 -22.74 -2.97 -18.21
C ASP A 498 -21.74 -2.25 -17.29
N LEU A 499 -21.92 -0.95 -17.03
CA LEU A 499 -21.09 -0.22 -16.07
C LEU A 499 -21.33 -0.75 -14.64
N GLU A 500 -20.28 -0.80 -13.83
CA GLU A 500 -20.29 -1.40 -12.48
C GLU A 500 -21.41 -0.89 -11.56
N GLN A 501 -21.82 0.36 -11.73
CA GLN A 501 -22.85 0.98 -10.90
C GLN A 501 -24.29 0.72 -11.36
N MET A 502 -24.51 0.13 -12.54
CA MET A 502 -25.85 -0.10 -13.08
C MET A 502 -26.61 -1.18 -12.30
N GLY A 503 -27.81 -0.84 -11.85
CA GLY A 503 -28.63 -1.73 -11.03
C GLY A 503 -28.16 -1.84 -9.58
N MET A 504 -27.25 -0.95 -9.13
CA MET A 504 -26.81 -0.93 -7.74
C MET A 504 -27.97 -0.57 -6.82
N GLU A 505 -28.11 -1.30 -5.72
CA GLU A 505 -29.09 -0.97 -4.69
C GLU A 505 -28.66 0.29 -3.92
N PHE A 506 -29.55 1.26 -3.91
CA PHE A 506 -29.37 2.55 -3.28
C PHE A 506 -30.52 2.81 -2.29
N ASN A 507 -30.20 3.52 -1.22
CA ASN A 507 -31.21 3.94 -0.27
C ASN A 507 -31.91 5.21 -0.79
N ARG A 508 -33.24 5.22 -0.77
CA ARG A 508 -34.06 6.38 -1.15
C ARG A 508 -33.69 7.66 -0.40
N ASP A 509 -33.44 7.61 0.90
CA ASP A 509 -33.06 8.74 1.76
C ASP A 509 -31.72 9.36 1.29
N TRP A 510 -30.77 8.52 0.82
CA TRP A 510 -29.50 8.99 0.26
C TRP A 510 -29.71 9.69 -1.09
N ARG A 511 -30.62 9.17 -1.92
CA ARG A 511 -30.97 9.79 -3.21
C ARG A 511 -31.64 11.14 -2.98
N GLU A 512 -32.63 11.21 -2.10
CA GLU A 512 -33.36 12.44 -1.79
C GLU A 512 -32.43 13.51 -1.20
N SER A 513 -31.51 13.13 -0.31
CA SER A 513 -30.46 14.03 0.20
C SER A 513 -29.59 14.58 -0.92
N ARG A 514 -29.08 13.71 -1.79
CA ARG A 514 -28.25 14.08 -2.94
C ARG A 514 -28.99 14.99 -3.90
N ASP A 515 -30.21 14.65 -4.28
CA ASP A 515 -31.01 15.40 -5.24
C ASP A 515 -31.31 16.81 -4.70
N GLU A 516 -31.62 16.94 -3.41
CA GLU A 516 -31.78 18.26 -2.77
C GLU A 516 -30.47 19.05 -2.78
N LEU A 517 -29.34 18.43 -2.41
CA LEU A 517 -28.03 19.08 -2.43
C LEU A 517 -27.65 19.58 -3.83
N LEU A 518 -27.89 18.77 -4.87
CA LEU A 518 -27.61 19.13 -6.25
C LEU A 518 -28.56 20.19 -6.82
N ALA A 519 -29.75 20.36 -6.24
CA ALA A 519 -30.70 21.40 -6.61
C ALA A 519 -30.37 22.77 -6.00
N LEU A 520 -29.44 22.85 -5.06
CA LEU A 520 -29.06 24.12 -4.45
C LEU A 520 -28.31 25.01 -5.45
N PRO A 521 -28.64 26.32 -5.51
CA PRO A 521 -27.99 27.25 -6.45
C PRO A 521 -26.56 27.62 -6.06
N GLN A 522 -26.17 27.33 -4.82
CA GLN A 522 -24.88 27.75 -4.24
C GLN A 522 -23.74 26.85 -4.77
N PRO A 523 -22.57 27.41 -5.15
CA PRO A 523 -21.47 26.61 -5.69
C PRO A 523 -20.77 25.74 -4.63
N TYR A 524 -20.89 26.09 -3.36
CA TYR A 524 -20.32 25.35 -2.22
C TYR A 524 -21.21 25.48 -0.98
N LEU A 525 -20.98 24.61 0.00
CA LEU A 525 -21.54 24.67 1.35
C LEU A 525 -20.43 24.41 2.38
N SER A 526 -20.67 24.85 3.62
CA SER A 526 -19.95 24.28 4.74
C SER A 526 -20.36 22.81 4.97
N TYR A 527 -19.49 21.99 5.56
CA TYR A 527 -19.83 20.61 5.90
C TYR A 527 -21.02 20.52 6.87
N GLU A 528 -21.18 21.47 7.79
CA GLU A 528 -22.32 21.50 8.71
C GLU A 528 -23.64 21.81 7.99
N GLU A 529 -23.63 22.71 7.00
CA GLU A 529 -24.80 22.96 6.14
C GLU A 529 -25.14 21.73 5.31
N PHE A 530 -24.13 21.05 4.74
CA PHE A 530 -24.31 19.78 4.04
C PHE A 530 -24.94 18.71 4.95
N ALA A 531 -24.42 18.57 6.17
CA ALA A 531 -24.94 17.65 7.17
C ALA A 531 -26.36 18.01 7.62
N ALA A 532 -26.70 19.30 7.71
CA ALA A 532 -28.06 19.75 7.98
C ALA A 532 -29.05 19.33 6.89
N VAL A 533 -28.66 19.34 5.60
CA VAL A 533 -29.51 18.80 4.53
C VAL A 533 -29.71 17.29 4.72
N CYS A 534 -28.62 16.53 4.94
CA CYS A 534 -28.69 15.08 5.12
C CYS A 534 -29.53 14.67 6.33
N ARG A 535 -29.44 15.40 7.45
CA ARG A 535 -30.25 15.14 8.67
C ARG A 535 -31.75 15.32 8.43
N ARG A 536 -32.18 16.23 7.53
CA ARG A 536 -33.60 16.39 7.16
C ARG A 536 -34.18 15.17 6.46
N HIS A 537 -33.32 14.38 5.82
CA HIS A 537 -33.65 13.10 5.19
C HIS A 537 -33.31 11.89 6.06
N HIS A 538 -33.11 12.08 7.37
CA HIS A 538 -32.84 11.01 8.35
C HIS A 538 -31.47 10.32 8.23
N LEU A 539 -30.48 10.95 7.57
CA LEU A 539 -29.11 10.45 7.60
C LEU A 539 -28.42 10.88 8.91
N ASN A 540 -27.82 9.90 9.58
CA ASN A 540 -26.94 10.15 10.72
C ASN A 540 -25.53 10.55 10.23
N GLU A 541 -24.69 11.05 11.13
CA GLU A 541 -23.36 11.56 10.79
C GLU A 541 -22.47 10.56 10.02
N PRO A 542 -22.39 9.27 10.39
CA PRO A 542 -21.63 8.30 9.61
C PRO A 542 -22.17 8.11 8.18
N ALA A 543 -23.50 8.06 8.01
CA ALA A 543 -24.15 7.98 6.70
C ALA A 543 -23.91 9.25 5.87
N THR A 544 -23.99 10.43 6.49
CA THR A 544 -23.67 11.73 5.86
C THR A 544 -22.24 11.74 5.31
N ARG A 545 -21.25 11.28 6.07
CA ARG A 545 -19.85 11.18 5.59
C ARG A 545 -19.70 10.21 4.43
N ALA A 546 -20.37 9.06 4.50
CA ALA A 546 -20.33 8.10 3.40
C ALA A 546 -21.02 8.63 2.14
N LEU A 547 -22.12 9.37 2.29
CA LEU A 547 -22.77 10.06 1.17
C LEU A 547 -21.87 11.15 0.58
N ALA A 548 -21.22 11.97 1.41
CA ALA A 548 -20.29 13.01 0.94
C ALA A 548 -19.13 12.41 0.14
N ARG A 549 -18.50 11.33 0.64
CA ARG A 549 -17.46 10.57 -0.07
C ARG A 549 -17.99 9.95 -1.36
N LEU A 550 -19.17 9.36 -1.33
CA LEU A 550 -19.78 8.77 -2.52
C LEU A 550 -20.06 9.84 -3.58
N MET A 551 -20.62 10.99 -3.20
CA MET A 551 -20.87 12.11 -4.10
C MET A 551 -19.56 12.66 -4.67
N HIS A 552 -18.50 12.68 -3.88
CA HIS A 552 -17.16 13.02 -4.33
C HIS A 552 -16.62 12.02 -5.37
N ASP A 553 -16.67 10.72 -5.07
CA ASP A 553 -16.19 9.64 -5.95
C ASP A 553 -17.00 9.56 -7.26
N LEU A 554 -18.30 9.82 -7.18
CA LEU A 554 -19.18 9.94 -8.35
C LEU A 554 -19.03 11.28 -9.06
N GLY A 555 -18.18 12.20 -8.59
CA GLY A 555 -17.88 13.49 -9.21
C GLY A 555 -19.05 14.47 -9.23
N TYR A 556 -20.06 14.26 -8.37
CA TYR A 556 -21.13 15.22 -8.13
C TYR A 556 -20.60 16.42 -7.35
N THR A 557 -19.73 16.17 -6.38
CA THR A 557 -19.17 17.19 -5.49
C THR A 557 -17.66 17.04 -5.38
N VAL A 558 -16.99 18.04 -4.82
CA VAL A 558 -15.59 17.94 -4.41
C VAL A 558 -15.52 18.19 -2.91
N HIS A 559 -15.10 17.18 -2.14
CA HIS A 559 -15.00 17.26 -0.69
C HIS A 559 -13.81 16.46 -0.17
N TYR A 560 -13.07 17.03 0.78
CA TYR A 560 -11.82 16.49 1.28
C TYR A 560 -11.85 16.32 2.80
N VAL A 561 -12.52 15.26 3.25
CA VAL A 561 -12.70 14.94 4.69
C VAL A 561 -11.38 14.84 5.47
N GLU A 562 -10.30 14.37 4.83
CA GLU A 562 -9.03 14.10 5.51
C GLU A 562 -8.08 15.31 5.59
N ASP A 563 -8.38 16.41 4.90
CA ASP A 563 -7.52 17.61 4.91
C ASP A 563 -8.13 18.67 5.84
N GLU A 564 -7.46 18.95 6.96
CA GLU A 564 -7.93 19.88 8.01
C GLU A 564 -8.31 21.26 7.46
N ARG A 565 -7.72 21.72 6.35
CA ARG A 565 -8.01 23.03 5.74
C ARG A 565 -9.08 22.98 4.64
N LEU A 566 -9.42 21.80 4.12
CA LEU A 566 -10.42 21.63 3.06
C LEU A 566 -11.68 20.94 3.54
N GLN A 567 -11.66 20.27 4.69
CA GLN A 567 -12.76 19.44 5.21
C GLN A 567 -14.07 20.21 5.42
N ASP A 568 -13.99 21.52 5.68
CA ASP A 568 -15.17 22.35 5.90
C ASP A 568 -15.86 22.75 4.59
N PHE A 569 -15.19 22.69 3.44
CA PHE A 569 -15.74 23.12 2.16
C PHE A 569 -16.22 21.94 1.33
N VAL A 570 -17.54 21.84 1.14
CA VAL A 570 -18.17 20.90 0.19
C VAL A 570 -18.52 21.67 -1.08
N VAL A 571 -17.76 21.47 -2.16
CA VAL A 571 -18.04 22.11 -3.45
C VAL A 571 -19.14 21.33 -4.17
N LEU A 572 -20.28 21.96 -4.39
CA LEU A 572 -21.45 21.37 -5.08
C LEU A 572 -21.40 21.56 -6.60
N GLN A 573 -20.70 22.57 -7.08
CA GLN A 573 -20.55 22.88 -8.51
C GLN A 573 -19.08 22.77 -8.91
N PRO A 574 -18.62 21.59 -9.40
CA PRO A 574 -17.22 21.42 -9.78
C PRO A 574 -16.75 22.39 -10.88
N GLU A 575 -17.64 22.90 -11.72
CA GLU A 575 -17.32 23.93 -12.72
C GLU A 575 -16.69 25.18 -12.10
N TRP A 576 -17.29 25.66 -11.00
CA TRP A 576 -16.81 26.81 -10.24
C TRP A 576 -15.36 26.61 -9.79
N LEU A 577 -15.03 25.40 -9.35
CA LEU A 577 -13.67 25.03 -8.96
C LEU A 577 -12.69 24.99 -10.13
N THR A 578 -13.11 24.38 -11.24
CA THR A 578 -12.25 24.25 -12.42
C THR A 578 -11.93 25.59 -13.07
N LYS A 579 -12.86 26.54 -13.01
CA LYS A 579 -12.65 27.92 -13.49
C LYS A 579 -11.63 28.66 -12.62
N ALA A 580 -11.71 28.52 -11.29
CA ALA A 580 -10.74 29.10 -10.38
C ALA A 580 -9.29 28.64 -10.68
N ILE A 581 -9.09 27.34 -10.91
CA ILE A 581 -7.78 26.81 -11.32
C ILE A 581 -7.43 27.25 -12.74
N GLY A 582 -8.41 27.26 -13.65
CA GLY A 582 -8.27 27.72 -15.03
C GLY A 582 -7.71 29.14 -15.16
N PHE A 583 -8.20 30.09 -14.35
CA PHE A 583 -7.69 31.46 -14.36
C PHE A 583 -6.22 31.55 -13.98
N VAL A 584 -5.75 30.71 -13.06
CA VAL A 584 -4.33 30.65 -12.71
C VAL A 584 -3.51 30.08 -13.87
N LEU A 585 -4.04 29.08 -14.58
CA LEU A 585 -3.36 28.47 -15.72
C LEU A 585 -3.37 29.36 -16.98
N GLU A 586 -4.31 30.30 -17.09
CA GLU A 586 -4.40 31.25 -18.22
C GLU A 586 -3.71 32.60 -17.93
N ASP A 587 -3.24 32.81 -16.70
CA ASP A 587 -2.64 34.08 -16.31
C ASP A 587 -1.27 34.30 -16.97
N ARG A 588 -1.21 35.33 -17.82
CA ARG A 588 0.03 35.69 -18.53
C ARG A 588 1.10 36.24 -17.60
N ALA A 589 0.72 36.96 -16.55
CA ALA A 589 1.70 37.53 -15.61
C ALA A 589 2.47 36.41 -14.90
N THR A 590 1.77 35.37 -14.45
CA THR A 590 2.36 34.16 -13.87
C THR A 590 3.25 33.43 -14.87
N GLN A 591 2.82 33.31 -16.14
CA GLN A 591 3.63 32.69 -17.19
C GLN A 591 4.94 33.47 -17.48
N GLU A 592 4.86 34.80 -17.55
CA GLU A 592 6.01 35.69 -17.75
C GLU A 592 6.96 35.70 -16.54
N SER A 593 6.42 35.45 -15.34
CA SER A 593 7.16 35.29 -14.08
C SER A 593 7.68 33.86 -13.85
N ASN A 594 7.91 33.09 -14.93
CA ASN A 594 8.42 31.72 -14.90
C ASN A 594 7.59 30.75 -14.01
N GLY A 595 6.28 31.00 -13.91
CA GLY A 595 5.35 30.22 -13.09
C GLY A 595 5.25 30.65 -11.64
N ILE A 596 5.91 31.73 -11.22
CA ILE A 596 5.76 32.28 -9.87
C ILE A 596 4.47 33.11 -9.81
N LEU A 597 3.55 32.71 -8.93
CA LEU A 597 2.31 33.41 -8.60
C LEU A 597 2.43 34.07 -7.21
N PRO A 598 2.68 35.39 -7.12
CA PRO A 598 2.73 36.11 -5.85
C PRO A 598 1.34 36.30 -5.24
N ASP A 599 1.26 36.31 -3.91
CA ASP A 599 -0.01 36.54 -3.20
C ASP A 599 -0.69 37.87 -3.56
N GLN A 600 0.12 38.89 -3.82
CA GLN A 600 -0.36 40.24 -4.16
C GLN A 600 -1.15 40.26 -5.47
N CYS A 601 -0.91 39.30 -6.37
CA CYS A 601 -1.56 39.21 -7.67
C CYS A 601 -2.81 38.31 -7.65
N LEU A 602 -3.11 37.62 -6.54
CA LEU A 602 -4.26 36.69 -6.47
C LEU A 602 -5.59 37.39 -6.74
N ARG A 603 -5.73 38.64 -6.32
CA ARG A 603 -6.91 39.46 -6.61
C ARG A 603 -7.06 39.74 -8.11
N GLU A 604 -5.96 39.98 -8.81
CA GLU A 604 -5.97 40.20 -10.26
C GLU A 604 -6.40 38.94 -11.01
N VAL A 605 -5.99 37.77 -10.53
CA VAL A 605 -6.34 36.46 -11.12
C VAL A 605 -7.78 36.04 -10.83
N TRP A 606 -8.29 36.26 -9.62
CA TRP A 606 -9.59 35.69 -9.19
C TRP A 606 -10.74 36.69 -9.06
N TRP A 607 -10.46 38.00 -8.94
CA TRP A 607 -11.50 39.02 -8.79
C TRP A 607 -11.54 40.03 -9.95
N ASP A 608 -10.38 40.51 -10.38
CA ASP A 608 -10.23 41.56 -11.40
C ASP A 608 -9.89 41.00 -12.81
N HIS A 609 -10.04 39.69 -13.02
CA HIS A 609 -9.69 39.01 -14.26
C HIS A 609 -10.46 39.54 -15.50
N PRO A 610 -9.90 39.42 -16.72
CA PRO A 610 -10.46 40.07 -17.92
C PRO A 610 -11.71 39.40 -18.52
N PHE A 611 -12.08 38.19 -18.09
CA PHE A 611 -13.20 37.44 -18.67
C PHE A 611 -14.58 37.95 -18.19
N ALA A 612 -15.25 38.75 -19.02
CA ALA A 612 -16.57 39.30 -18.71
C ALA A 612 -17.66 38.21 -18.63
N GLY A 613 -18.46 38.23 -17.55
CA GLY A 613 -19.55 37.27 -17.31
C GLY A 613 -19.14 36.00 -16.56
N GLU A 614 -17.86 35.86 -16.21
CA GLU A 614 -17.33 34.76 -15.42
C GLU A 614 -17.36 35.05 -13.90
N PRO A 615 -17.33 34.01 -13.02
CA PRO A 615 -17.48 34.19 -11.58
C PRO A 615 -16.26 34.88 -10.96
N ARG A 616 -16.53 35.84 -10.08
CA ARG A 616 -15.51 36.49 -9.25
C ARG A 616 -15.41 35.80 -7.90
N TYR A 617 -14.20 35.58 -7.41
CA TYR A 617 -13.97 34.90 -6.14
C TYR A 617 -13.47 35.87 -5.06
N ALA A 618 -14.13 35.89 -3.92
CA ALA A 618 -13.73 36.74 -2.80
C ALA A 618 -12.42 36.26 -2.14
N PRO A 619 -11.64 37.16 -1.51
CA PRO A 619 -10.35 36.83 -0.88
C PRO A 619 -10.36 35.68 0.13
N GLN A 620 -11.50 35.47 0.81
CA GLN A 620 -11.69 34.36 1.74
C GLN A 620 -11.51 32.96 1.12
N PHE A 621 -11.62 32.82 -0.21
CA PHE A 621 -11.43 31.54 -0.92
C PHE A 621 -10.00 31.32 -1.41
N TYR A 622 -9.14 32.34 -1.37
CA TYR A 622 -7.79 32.25 -1.93
C TYR A 622 -6.95 31.15 -1.24
N PRO A 623 -6.94 31.04 0.12
CA PRO A 623 -6.25 29.94 0.78
C PRO A 623 -6.78 28.56 0.38
N PHE A 624 -8.10 28.45 0.23
CA PHE A 624 -8.76 27.21 -0.20
C PHE A 624 -8.29 26.79 -1.60
N PHE A 625 -8.27 27.70 -2.57
CA PHE A 625 -7.82 27.39 -3.94
C PHE A 625 -6.33 27.06 -4.01
N LEU A 626 -5.47 27.80 -3.31
CA LEU A 626 -4.04 27.49 -3.26
C LEU A 626 -3.81 26.10 -2.67
N ARG A 627 -4.47 25.78 -1.55
CA ARG A 627 -4.34 24.46 -0.90
C ARG A 627 -4.85 23.33 -1.78
N LEU A 628 -5.94 23.58 -2.51
CA LEU A 628 -6.48 22.64 -3.46
C LEU A 628 -5.51 22.39 -4.63
N MET A 629 -4.89 23.44 -5.18
CA MET A 629 -3.89 23.31 -6.24
C MET A 629 -2.65 22.52 -5.79
N GLU A 630 -2.21 22.68 -4.53
CA GLU A 630 -1.16 21.83 -3.95
C GLU A 630 -1.58 20.37 -3.90
N LYS A 631 -2.81 20.11 -3.42
CA LYS A 631 -3.34 18.75 -3.30
C LYS A 631 -3.40 18.01 -4.64
N TYR A 632 -3.59 18.74 -5.73
CA TYR A 632 -3.67 18.19 -7.08
C TYR A 632 -2.35 18.23 -7.86
N ASP A 633 -1.22 18.47 -7.19
CA ASP A 633 0.09 18.57 -7.82
C ASP A 633 0.15 19.65 -8.93
N VAL A 634 -0.68 20.71 -8.86
CA VAL A 634 -0.68 21.83 -9.84
C VAL A 634 0.35 22.89 -9.45
N SER A 635 0.44 23.18 -8.16
CA SER A 635 1.37 24.15 -7.60
C SER A 635 1.99 23.67 -6.29
N TYR A 636 3.01 24.38 -5.82
CA TYR A 636 3.49 24.26 -4.44
C TYR A 636 3.86 25.63 -3.87
N ARG A 637 3.73 25.79 -2.55
CA ARG A 637 4.11 27.02 -1.86
C ARG A 637 5.63 27.18 -1.78
N LEU A 638 6.15 28.35 -2.12
CA LEU A 638 7.59 28.65 -1.98
C LEU A 638 7.99 28.79 -0.51
N GLU A 639 9.28 28.62 -0.21
CA GLU A 639 9.79 28.72 1.17
C GLU A 639 9.53 30.08 1.83
N SER A 640 9.54 31.15 1.04
CA SER A 640 9.23 32.52 1.48
C SER A 640 7.82 32.66 2.04
N GLY A 641 6.90 31.78 1.60
CA GLY A 641 5.53 31.75 2.08
C GLY A 641 4.63 32.87 1.57
N ASP A 642 5.07 33.67 0.58
CA ASP A 642 4.36 34.81 -0.03
C ASP A 642 4.03 34.61 -1.52
N ALA A 643 4.41 33.47 -2.09
CA ALA A 643 4.19 33.12 -3.48
C ALA A 643 4.12 31.60 -3.68
N SER A 644 3.49 31.16 -4.76
CA SER A 644 3.36 29.75 -5.14
C SER A 644 3.96 29.53 -6.54
N LEU A 645 4.60 28.38 -6.77
CA LEU A 645 5.03 28.01 -8.11
C LEU A 645 3.96 27.17 -8.81
N VAL A 646 3.48 27.61 -9.95
CA VAL A 646 2.57 26.88 -10.84
C VAL A 646 3.40 26.06 -11.83
N ALA A 647 3.46 24.75 -11.63
CA ALA A 647 4.44 23.88 -12.31
C ALA A 647 4.21 23.76 -13.83
N GLN A 648 3.04 24.13 -14.33
CA GLN A 648 2.72 24.11 -15.76
C GLN A 648 3.31 25.31 -16.53
N HIS A 649 3.63 26.39 -15.81
CA HIS A 649 4.20 27.62 -16.37
C HIS A 649 5.71 27.75 -16.22
N VAL A 650 6.37 26.68 -15.76
CA VAL A 650 7.83 26.66 -15.68
C VAL A 650 8.46 26.91 -17.07
N PRO A 651 9.68 27.47 -17.13
CA PRO A 651 10.33 27.84 -18.38
C PRO A 651 10.40 26.68 -19.38
N GLN A 652 10.27 26.97 -20.68
CA GLN A 652 10.49 25.97 -21.73
C GLN A 652 11.98 25.70 -21.95
N VAL A 653 12.81 26.73 -21.76
CA VAL A 653 14.24 26.70 -22.02
C VAL A 653 14.94 26.01 -20.86
N ARG A 654 15.79 25.03 -21.19
CA ARG A 654 16.63 24.35 -20.21
C ARG A 654 17.65 25.34 -19.62
N PRO A 655 17.70 25.53 -18.28
CA PRO A 655 18.67 26.41 -17.64
C PRO A 655 20.08 25.82 -17.67
N ALA A 656 21.08 26.65 -17.37
CA ALA A 656 22.44 26.17 -17.15
C ALA A 656 22.48 25.26 -15.90
N LEU A 657 22.97 24.03 -16.08
CA LEU A 657 22.99 23.03 -15.02
C LEU A 657 24.35 22.95 -14.32
N PRO A 658 24.40 22.59 -13.03
CA PRO A 658 25.65 22.42 -12.29
C PRO A 658 26.59 21.35 -12.85
N TRP A 659 26.04 20.29 -13.45
CA TRP A 659 26.80 19.24 -14.15
C TRP A 659 25.94 18.58 -15.21
N LEU A 660 26.60 17.95 -16.18
CA LEU A 660 25.97 17.22 -17.29
C LEU A 660 26.26 15.72 -17.23
N PRO A 661 25.33 14.84 -17.67
CA PRO A 661 25.52 13.39 -17.68
C PRO A 661 26.81 12.91 -18.37
N GLU A 662 27.25 13.64 -19.40
CA GLU A 662 28.42 13.34 -20.23
C GLU A 662 29.75 13.52 -19.47
N GLU A 663 29.76 14.41 -18.48
CA GLU A 663 30.92 14.76 -17.66
C GLU A 663 31.31 13.64 -16.69
N THR A 664 32.57 13.60 -16.26
CA THR A 664 33.02 12.72 -15.18
C THR A 664 32.55 13.26 -13.84
N ALA A 665 32.05 12.39 -12.96
CA ALA A 665 31.68 12.77 -11.61
C ALA A 665 32.85 13.44 -10.86
N SER A 666 32.51 14.39 -9.99
CA SER A 666 33.51 15.13 -9.20
C SER A 666 34.34 14.18 -8.32
N SER A 667 35.59 14.54 -8.00
CA SER A 667 36.50 13.71 -7.20
C SER A 667 35.84 13.19 -5.91
N GLY A 668 35.81 11.87 -5.73
CA GLY A 668 35.19 11.19 -4.58
C GLY A 668 33.69 10.92 -4.69
N ARG A 669 32.98 11.56 -5.65
CA ARG A 669 31.55 11.31 -5.91
C ARG A 669 31.36 10.21 -6.95
N ARG A 670 30.22 9.53 -6.87
CA ARG A 670 29.75 8.50 -7.79
C ARG A 670 28.47 8.97 -8.45
N ARG A 671 28.29 8.57 -9.71
CA ARG A 671 27.09 8.83 -10.49
C ARG A 671 26.45 7.52 -10.93
N ILE A 672 25.14 7.40 -10.73
CA ILE A 672 24.33 6.29 -11.27
C ILE A 672 23.21 6.86 -12.12
N ALA A 673 22.76 6.06 -13.08
CA ALA A 673 21.72 6.45 -14.03
C ALA A 673 20.63 5.38 -14.10
N LEU A 674 19.40 5.83 -14.24
CA LEU A 674 18.21 5.00 -14.41
C LEU A 674 17.36 5.60 -15.53
N VAL A 675 16.77 4.75 -16.36
CA VAL A 675 15.82 5.17 -17.40
C VAL A 675 14.48 4.52 -17.12
N CYS A 676 13.43 5.33 -16.98
CA CYS A 676 12.06 4.86 -17.01
C CYS A 676 11.58 4.88 -18.46
N VAL A 677 11.39 3.71 -19.05
CA VAL A 677 10.91 3.57 -20.43
C VAL A 677 9.41 3.34 -20.39
N MET A 678 8.65 4.20 -21.07
CA MET A 678 7.19 4.17 -21.08
C MET A 678 6.67 3.87 -22.49
N GLU A 679 5.59 3.09 -22.59
CA GLU A 679 4.90 2.86 -23.86
C GLU A 679 4.33 4.17 -24.43
N ASP A 680 3.71 4.98 -23.57
CA ASP A 680 3.17 6.31 -23.85
C ASP A 680 3.71 7.32 -22.84
N ALA A 681 3.94 8.57 -23.28
CA ALA A 681 4.39 9.63 -22.38
C ALA A 681 3.18 10.27 -21.68
N PRO A 682 3.09 10.19 -20.33
CA PRO A 682 1.97 10.79 -19.62
C PRO A 682 2.04 12.32 -19.65
N PRO A 683 0.92 13.01 -19.95
CA PRO A 683 0.90 14.46 -20.02
C PRO A 683 1.05 15.08 -18.64
N GLY A 684 1.92 16.08 -18.50
CA GLY A 684 2.16 16.75 -17.21
C GLY A 684 3.09 15.99 -16.26
N LEU A 685 3.74 14.90 -16.69
CA LEU A 685 4.64 14.10 -15.84
C LEU A 685 5.72 14.93 -15.14
N VAL A 686 6.42 15.78 -15.91
CA VAL A 686 7.51 16.60 -15.37
C VAL A 686 6.95 17.68 -14.42
N PRO A 687 5.94 18.51 -14.80
CA PRO A 687 5.29 19.43 -13.86
C PRO A 687 4.91 18.81 -12.52
N TRP A 688 4.32 17.61 -12.50
CA TRP A 688 3.94 16.98 -11.23
C TRP A 688 5.11 16.43 -10.46
N LEU A 689 6.11 15.93 -11.16
CA LEU A 689 7.34 15.52 -10.51
C LEU A 689 8.04 16.74 -9.87
N ILE A 690 7.97 17.93 -10.49
CA ILE A 690 8.45 19.19 -9.89
C ILE A 690 7.71 19.45 -8.58
N VAL A 691 6.38 19.36 -8.57
CA VAL A 691 5.57 19.58 -7.35
C VAL A 691 5.90 18.54 -6.28
N ARG A 692 5.95 17.24 -6.61
CA ARG A 692 6.25 16.18 -5.63
C ARG A 692 7.69 16.15 -5.14
N THR A 693 8.62 16.80 -5.85
CA THR A 693 10.04 16.89 -5.48
C THR A 693 10.44 18.29 -5.02
N ASN A 694 9.47 19.17 -4.73
CA ASN A 694 9.73 20.55 -4.36
C ASN A 694 10.68 20.69 -3.15
N GLU A 695 10.63 19.74 -2.20
CA GLU A 695 11.50 19.71 -1.02
C GLU A 695 12.99 19.58 -1.38
N TYR A 696 13.31 19.16 -2.62
CA TYR A 696 14.67 19.04 -3.15
C TYR A 696 14.98 20.11 -4.22
N ALA A 697 14.02 20.96 -4.59
CA ALA A 697 14.20 21.96 -5.63
C ALA A 697 14.96 23.20 -5.13
N ALA A 698 14.83 23.53 -3.84
CA ALA A 698 15.47 24.67 -3.21
C ALA A 698 16.59 24.23 -2.27
N GLY A 699 17.84 24.60 -2.57
CA GLY A 699 18.90 24.56 -1.57
C GLY A 699 18.74 25.77 -0.66
N ARG A 700 18.70 25.60 0.67
CA ARG A 700 18.76 26.71 1.62
C ARG A 700 19.85 27.72 1.20
N GLY A 701 19.43 28.91 0.79
CA GLY A 701 20.31 30.00 0.34
C GLY A 701 20.24 30.30 -1.17
N SER A 702 19.46 31.34 -1.52
CA SER A 702 19.59 32.25 -2.67
C SER A 702 19.83 31.72 -4.10
N MET A 703 19.68 30.44 -4.42
CA MET A 703 19.65 29.96 -5.80
C MET A 703 18.22 29.68 -6.24
N GLU A 704 17.84 30.23 -7.39
CA GLU A 704 16.56 29.97 -8.04
C GLU A 704 16.38 28.46 -8.32
N PRO A 705 15.16 27.94 -8.19
CA PRO A 705 14.87 26.53 -8.47
C PRO A 705 15.14 26.21 -9.96
N LEU A 706 15.89 25.13 -10.21
CA LEU A 706 16.34 24.75 -11.54
C LEU A 706 15.38 23.74 -12.18
N HIS A 707 14.30 24.24 -12.79
CA HIS A 707 13.31 23.41 -13.48
C HIS A 707 12.93 24.00 -14.85
N TRP A 708 12.42 23.14 -15.73
CA TRP A 708 11.88 23.50 -17.05
C TRP A 708 10.84 22.46 -17.48
N GLN A 709 10.10 22.71 -18.56
CA GLN A 709 9.00 21.83 -18.97
C GLN A 709 9.40 20.36 -19.25
N LYS A 710 10.68 20.09 -19.52
CA LYS A 710 11.20 18.74 -19.82
C LYS A 710 12.14 18.19 -18.76
N GLY A 711 12.37 18.88 -17.64
CA GLY A 711 13.22 18.34 -16.59
C GLY A 711 13.41 19.24 -15.39
N MET A 712 14.19 18.72 -14.44
CA MET A 712 14.51 19.42 -13.20
C MET A 712 15.87 18.98 -12.67
N PHE A 713 16.51 19.86 -11.93
CA PHE A 713 17.71 19.57 -11.18
C PHE A 713 17.40 19.71 -9.69
N LEU A 714 17.67 18.64 -8.94
CA LEU A 714 17.30 18.49 -7.54
C LEU A 714 18.56 18.40 -6.68
N ARG A 715 18.50 18.97 -5.49
CA ARG A 715 19.56 18.94 -4.48
C ARG A 715 18.99 18.48 -3.16
N TYR A 716 19.39 17.30 -2.72
CA TYR A 716 19.06 16.79 -1.40
C TYR A 716 20.33 16.80 -0.55
N ARG A 717 20.57 17.83 0.25
CA ARG A 717 21.77 17.89 1.10
C ARG A 717 21.52 17.12 2.41
N PRO A 718 22.45 16.26 2.88
CA PRO A 718 23.79 15.93 2.35
C PRO A 718 23.82 14.80 1.30
N HIS A 719 22.65 14.25 0.95
CA HIS A 719 22.44 13.05 0.15
C HIS A 719 22.77 13.10 -1.35
N GLY A 720 23.03 14.28 -1.91
CA GLY A 720 23.53 14.45 -3.28
C GLY A 720 22.66 15.33 -4.15
N GLU A 721 22.94 15.27 -5.45
CA GLU A 721 22.24 16.03 -6.49
C GLU A 721 21.68 15.05 -7.54
N ALA A 722 20.61 15.44 -8.22
CA ALA A 722 20.02 14.64 -9.26
C ALA A 722 19.53 15.48 -10.43
N LEU A 723 19.59 14.91 -11.62
CA LEU A 723 19.05 15.46 -12.85
C LEU A 723 17.98 14.52 -13.37
N VAL A 724 16.79 15.04 -13.61
CA VAL A 724 15.69 14.30 -14.23
C VAL A 724 15.32 14.99 -15.54
N GLU A 725 15.29 14.25 -16.65
CA GLU A 725 15.02 14.81 -17.97
C GLU A 725 14.17 13.84 -18.83
N LEU A 726 13.10 14.37 -19.42
CA LEU A 726 12.21 13.65 -20.31
C LEU A 726 12.70 13.79 -21.77
N ARG A 727 12.95 12.65 -22.42
CA ARG A 727 13.41 12.54 -23.81
C ARG A 727 12.47 11.60 -24.57
N GLY A 728 11.49 12.17 -25.27
CA GLY A 728 10.45 11.37 -25.94
C GLY A 728 9.62 10.60 -24.91
N ARG A 729 9.70 9.26 -24.93
CA ARG A 729 8.99 8.37 -23.99
C ARG A 729 9.90 7.79 -22.89
N GLU A 730 11.09 8.35 -22.75
CA GLU A 730 12.08 7.94 -21.76
C GLU A 730 12.30 9.06 -20.75
N LEU A 731 12.10 8.78 -19.46
CA LEU A 731 12.49 9.68 -18.38
C LEU A 731 13.84 9.22 -17.84
N HIS A 732 14.87 10.03 -18.07
CA HIS A 732 16.23 9.77 -17.61
C HIS A 732 16.43 10.38 -16.24
N LEU A 733 16.92 9.58 -15.30
CA LEU A 733 17.27 9.99 -13.96
C LEU A 733 18.77 9.76 -13.75
N TYR A 734 19.47 10.79 -13.33
CA TYR A 734 20.88 10.73 -12.94
C TYR A 734 21.00 11.20 -11.50
N ALA A 735 21.73 10.48 -10.65
CA ALA A 735 22.04 10.91 -9.29
C ALA A 735 23.55 10.92 -9.10
N GLU A 736 24.09 12.02 -8.58
CA GLU A 736 25.48 12.20 -8.22
C GLU A 736 25.63 12.50 -6.72
N ALA A 737 26.34 11.63 -6.01
CA ALA A 737 26.61 11.79 -4.58
C ALA A 737 27.81 10.94 -4.16
N TRP A 738 28.23 11.02 -2.90
CA TRP A 738 29.10 9.99 -2.32
C TRP A 738 28.42 8.61 -2.30
N TRP A 739 27.08 8.60 -2.17
CA TRP A 739 26.23 7.41 -2.19
C TRP A 739 24.90 7.69 -2.92
N PRO A 740 24.91 7.75 -4.26
CA PRO A 740 23.76 8.22 -5.05
C PRO A 740 22.56 7.24 -5.04
N GLU A 741 22.77 6.00 -4.59
CA GLU A 741 21.76 4.95 -4.49
C GLU A 741 20.54 5.37 -3.68
N PHE A 742 20.76 6.11 -2.58
CA PHE A 742 19.67 6.58 -1.72
C PHE A 742 18.73 7.50 -2.49
N PHE A 743 19.29 8.56 -3.06
CA PHE A 743 18.49 9.58 -3.73
C PHE A 743 17.83 9.01 -4.98
N MET A 744 18.52 8.14 -5.72
CA MET A 744 17.93 7.42 -6.86
C MET A 744 16.74 6.54 -6.44
N ASN A 745 16.82 5.84 -5.30
CA ASN A 745 15.70 5.05 -4.80
C ASN A 745 14.51 5.91 -4.37
N VAL A 746 14.75 7.08 -3.78
CA VAL A 746 13.70 8.07 -3.48
C VAL A 746 13.00 8.49 -4.77
N LEU A 747 13.76 8.95 -5.78
CA LEU A 747 13.19 9.41 -7.05
C LEU A 747 12.43 8.32 -7.80
N ARG A 748 12.99 7.12 -7.89
CA ARG A 748 12.32 5.97 -8.53
C ARG A 748 10.98 5.67 -7.87
N ARG A 749 10.90 5.75 -6.54
CA ARG A 749 9.67 5.49 -5.78
C ARG A 749 8.64 6.61 -5.93
N THR A 750 9.08 7.86 -5.81
CA THR A 750 8.22 9.02 -6.08
C THR A 750 7.63 8.93 -7.48
N LEU A 751 8.43 8.56 -8.48
CA LEU A 751 7.97 8.36 -9.85
C LEU A 751 6.99 7.18 -9.98
N HIS A 752 7.31 6.01 -9.42
CA HIS A 752 6.42 4.84 -9.43
C HIS A 752 5.05 5.16 -8.79
N LYS A 753 5.07 5.86 -7.65
CA LYS A 753 3.87 6.27 -6.92
C LYS A 753 3.07 7.31 -7.70
N LEU A 754 3.72 8.34 -8.22
CA LEU A 754 3.11 9.35 -9.10
C LEU A 754 2.43 8.71 -10.32
N ILE A 755 3.12 7.77 -10.96
CA ILE A 755 2.58 7.01 -12.09
C ILE A 755 1.33 6.24 -11.67
N THR A 756 1.40 5.51 -10.56
CA THR A 756 0.33 4.61 -10.10
C THR A 756 -0.90 5.40 -9.63
N ASP A 757 -0.70 6.55 -9.00
CA ASP A 757 -1.78 7.38 -8.46
C ASP A 757 -2.55 8.07 -9.57
N ASN A 758 -1.84 8.61 -10.57
CA ASN A 758 -2.46 9.53 -11.50
C ASN A 758 -2.71 8.92 -12.90
N TRP A 759 -1.98 7.86 -13.28
CA TRP A 759 -2.18 7.15 -14.56
C TRP A 759 -2.24 5.63 -14.35
N PRO A 760 -3.32 5.12 -13.75
CA PRO A 760 -3.48 3.68 -13.49
C PRO A 760 -3.41 2.85 -14.77
N GLY A 761 -3.74 3.42 -15.94
CA GLY A 761 -3.61 2.78 -17.24
C GLY A 761 -2.17 2.48 -17.66
N MET A 762 -1.16 3.06 -17.02
CA MET A 762 0.25 2.72 -17.27
C MET A 762 0.71 1.45 -16.55
N LYS A 763 -0.12 0.84 -15.69
CA LYS A 763 0.26 -0.37 -14.96
C LYS A 763 0.68 -1.47 -15.94
N GLY A 764 1.96 -1.90 -15.85
CA GLY A 764 2.54 -2.92 -16.74
C GLY A 764 3.02 -2.40 -18.11
N ARG A 765 2.90 -1.10 -18.39
CA ARG A 765 3.29 -0.47 -19.67
C ARG A 765 4.51 0.46 -19.55
N TYR A 766 5.23 0.35 -18.45
CA TYR A 766 6.54 0.99 -18.27
C TYR A 766 7.44 0.04 -17.50
N TYR A 767 8.75 0.22 -17.68
CA TYR A 767 9.77 -0.54 -16.94
C TYR A 767 10.98 0.34 -16.66
N PHE A 768 11.77 -0.09 -15.69
CA PHE A 768 12.99 0.57 -15.28
C PHE A 768 14.20 -0.16 -15.86
N ALA A 769 15.05 0.58 -16.56
CA ALA A 769 16.26 0.05 -17.19
C ALA A 769 17.51 0.81 -16.75
N VAL A 770 18.65 0.13 -16.79
CA VAL A 770 19.98 0.72 -16.59
C VAL A 770 20.60 0.99 -17.96
N PRO A 771 21.09 2.21 -18.24
CA PRO A 771 21.77 2.50 -19.50
C PRO A 771 23.13 1.80 -19.55
N CYS A 772 23.58 1.46 -20.77
CA CYS A 772 24.87 0.83 -20.98
C CYS A 772 26.01 1.80 -20.59
N PRO A 773 26.99 1.39 -19.77
CA PRO A 773 28.05 2.28 -19.31
C PRO A 773 29.10 2.60 -20.39
N GLU A 774 29.07 1.90 -21.52
CA GLU A 774 30.07 2.01 -22.57
C GLU A 774 30.02 3.37 -23.31
N LYS A 775 31.18 3.95 -23.62
CA LYS A 775 31.31 5.15 -24.45
C LYS A 775 31.96 4.83 -25.79
N SER A 776 31.42 5.36 -26.89
CA SER A 776 32.02 5.30 -28.22
C SER A 776 32.14 6.72 -28.79
N GLY A 777 33.36 7.15 -29.12
CA GLY A 777 33.60 8.50 -29.66
C GLY A 777 33.15 9.65 -28.75
N GLY A 778 33.16 9.45 -27.42
CA GLY A 778 32.71 10.43 -26.43
C GLY A 778 31.20 10.42 -26.13
N ARG A 779 30.39 9.66 -26.88
CA ARG A 779 28.95 9.48 -26.60
C ARG A 779 28.70 8.17 -25.88
N PHE A 780 27.73 8.16 -24.95
CA PHE A 780 27.28 6.93 -24.31
C PHE A 780 26.55 6.02 -25.30
N CYS A 781 26.69 4.71 -25.09
CA CYS A 781 25.96 3.70 -25.82
C CYS A 781 24.45 3.81 -25.53
N GLU A 782 23.62 3.74 -26.57
CA GLU A 782 22.16 3.78 -26.49
C GLU A 782 21.54 2.48 -25.96
N GLY A 783 22.36 1.44 -25.74
CA GLY A 783 21.91 0.18 -25.17
C GLY A 783 21.40 0.35 -23.74
N ARG A 784 20.41 -0.45 -23.37
CA ARG A 784 19.78 -0.44 -22.05
C ARG A 784 19.44 -1.86 -21.62
N PHE A 785 19.37 -2.06 -20.31
CA PHE A 785 19.13 -3.36 -19.69
C PHE A 785 17.97 -3.24 -18.70
N ASP A 786 16.90 -4.00 -18.92
CA ASP A 786 15.76 -4.07 -18.00
C ASP A 786 16.20 -4.66 -16.65
N ILE A 787 15.94 -3.94 -15.55
CA ILE A 787 16.31 -4.36 -14.20
C ILE A 787 15.61 -5.67 -13.81
N ALA A 788 14.37 -5.89 -14.23
CA ALA A 788 13.64 -7.12 -13.90
C ALA A 788 14.31 -8.34 -14.58
N ALA A 789 14.61 -8.22 -15.87
CA ALA A 789 15.36 -9.24 -16.61
C ALA A 789 16.76 -9.48 -16.02
N LEU A 790 17.52 -8.42 -15.68
CA LEU A 790 18.84 -8.54 -15.06
C LEU A 790 18.81 -9.35 -13.76
N ARG A 791 17.77 -9.17 -12.93
CA ARG A 791 17.58 -9.94 -11.68
C ARG A 791 17.30 -11.40 -11.96
N GLN A 792 16.42 -11.68 -12.92
CA GLN A 792 16.11 -13.05 -13.32
C GLN A 792 17.37 -13.80 -13.79
N PHE A 793 18.19 -13.17 -14.65
CA PHE A 793 19.46 -13.76 -15.09
C PHE A 793 20.41 -14.03 -13.91
N LEU A 794 20.49 -13.11 -12.93
CA LEU A 794 21.32 -13.31 -11.74
C LEU A 794 20.82 -14.48 -10.86
N GLU A 795 19.50 -14.66 -10.74
CA GLU A 795 18.87 -15.77 -10.01
C GLU A 795 19.08 -17.11 -10.72
N GLU A 796 19.10 -17.12 -12.05
CA GLU A 796 19.40 -18.28 -12.90
C GLU A 796 20.90 -18.64 -12.88
N GLY A 797 21.76 -17.76 -12.37
CA GLY A 797 23.19 -17.99 -12.13
C GLY A 797 24.14 -17.33 -13.13
N ASP A 798 23.63 -16.50 -14.04
CA ASP A 798 24.45 -15.75 -14.99
C ASP A 798 25.28 -14.67 -14.29
N ARG A 799 26.39 -14.26 -14.93
CA ARG A 799 27.31 -13.23 -14.40
C ARG A 799 27.52 -12.04 -15.32
N ASP A 800 27.28 -12.21 -16.62
CA ASP A 800 27.45 -11.15 -17.61
C ASP A 800 26.31 -11.16 -18.64
N ILE A 801 26.07 -10.00 -19.25
CA ILE A 801 25.08 -9.83 -20.31
C ILE A 801 25.69 -9.03 -21.47
N ARG A 802 25.35 -9.41 -22.70
CA ARG A 802 25.85 -8.72 -23.90
C ARG A 802 24.93 -7.56 -24.28
N CYS A 803 25.49 -6.36 -24.43
CA CYS A 803 24.74 -5.20 -24.93
C CYS A 803 24.29 -5.44 -26.39
N GLN A 804 23.01 -5.20 -26.69
CA GLN A 804 22.49 -5.35 -28.06
C GLN A 804 23.05 -4.31 -29.04
N VAL A 805 23.43 -3.13 -28.55
CA VAL A 805 23.91 -2.00 -29.36
C VAL A 805 25.42 -2.06 -29.56
N CYS A 806 26.22 -1.91 -28.49
CA CYS A 806 27.69 -1.90 -28.62
C CYS A 806 28.33 -3.29 -28.67
N ARG A 807 27.54 -4.37 -28.52
CA ARG A 807 27.99 -5.77 -28.55
C ARG A 807 29.05 -6.17 -27.51
N LYS A 808 29.40 -5.30 -26.56
CA LYS A 808 30.30 -5.59 -25.43
C LYS A 808 29.56 -6.30 -24.29
N ARG A 809 30.28 -7.17 -23.56
CA ARG A 809 29.77 -7.82 -22.35
C ARG A 809 29.85 -6.87 -21.16
N GLN A 810 28.81 -6.87 -20.34
CA GLN A 810 28.66 -6.06 -19.15
C GLN A 810 28.44 -6.98 -17.96
N ASP A 811 29.07 -6.67 -16.83
CA ASP A 811 28.91 -7.43 -15.60
C ASP A 811 27.52 -7.18 -14.97
N LEU A 812 26.77 -8.25 -14.68
CA LEU A 812 25.39 -8.16 -14.16
C LEU A 812 25.36 -7.49 -12.78
N VAL A 813 26.32 -7.81 -11.91
CA VAL A 813 26.39 -7.27 -10.55
C VAL A 813 26.72 -5.78 -10.59
N ALA A 814 27.59 -5.34 -11.50
CA ALA A 814 27.94 -3.95 -11.72
C ALA A 814 26.77 -3.14 -12.29
N LEU A 815 25.98 -3.71 -13.22
CA LEU A 815 24.77 -3.06 -13.74
C LEU A 815 23.67 -2.94 -12.67
N LEU A 816 23.50 -3.97 -11.84
CA LEU A 816 22.57 -3.95 -10.71
C LEU A 816 23.12 -3.20 -9.49
N TYR A 817 24.38 -2.77 -9.51
CA TYR A 817 25.02 -2.13 -8.38
C TYR A 817 24.28 -0.84 -8.03
N GLY A 818 23.78 -0.77 -6.80
CA GLY A 818 22.97 0.36 -6.31
C GLY A 818 21.47 0.29 -6.59
N PHE A 819 21.05 -0.69 -7.38
CA PHE A 819 19.64 -1.09 -7.57
C PHE A 819 19.34 -2.48 -6.95
N ALA A 820 20.39 -3.17 -6.51
CA ALA A 820 20.32 -4.41 -5.74
C ALA A 820 19.96 -4.09 -4.28
N GLU A 821 18.92 -4.75 -3.78
CA GLU A 821 18.65 -4.82 -2.35
C GLU A 821 19.72 -5.72 -1.72
N GLU A 822 20.88 -5.16 -1.37
CA GLU A 822 21.75 -5.85 -0.40
C GLU A 822 20.94 -6.08 0.88
N ASP A 823 21.12 -7.25 1.51
CA ASP A 823 20.52 -7.54 2.81
C ASP A 823 20.89 -6.43 3.80
N SER A 824 19.90 -5.56 4.06
CA SER A 824 20.08 -4.31 4.78
C SER A 824 20.61 -4.56 6.20
N ARG A 825 20.33 -5.73 6.79
CA ARG A 825 20.87 -6.13 8.10
C ARG A 825 22.36 -6.47 8.07
N THR A 826 22.83 -7.03 6.96
CA THR A 826 24.27 -7.26 6.75
C THR A 826 25.00 -5.93 6.59
N GLN A 827 24.38 -4.93 5.98
CA GLN A 827 24.90 -3.55 5.97
C GLN A 827 24.89 -2.90 7.35
N LEU A 828 23.79 -2.99 8.11
CA LEU A 828 23.71 -2.44 9.47
C LEU A 828 24.81 -3.02 10.37
N ARG A 829 24.97 -4.35 10.40
CA ARG A 829 26.02 -4.97 11.21
C ARG A 829 27.41 -4.49 10.83
N ARG A 830 27.68 -4.27 9.54
CA ARG A 830 28.95 -3.70 9.07
C ARG A 830 29.13 -2.25 9.53
N ILE A 831 28.07 -1.45 9.48
CA ILE A 831 28.08 -0.05 9.93
C ILE A 831 28.24 0.04 11.46
N GLU A 832 27.50 -0.76 12.22
CA GLU A 832 27.65 -0.91 13.68
C GLU A 832 29.07 -1.35 14.05
N THR A 833 29.64 -2.32 13.33
CA THR A 833 31.01 -2.79 13.55
C THR A 833 32.04 -1.69 13.26
N LYS A 834 31.80 -0.85 12.24
CA LYS A 834 32.67 0.29 11.91
C LYS A 834 32.52 1.46 12.87
N LEU A 835 31.31 1.77 13.32
CA LEU A 835 31.04 2.78 14.36
C LEU A 835 31.65 2.37 15.71
N ALA A 836 31.58 1.08 16.05
CA ALA A 836 32.24 0.52 17.23
C ALA A 836 33.78 0.52 17.15
N ALA A 837 34.35 0.60 15.94
CA ALA A 837 35.80 0.66 15.72
C ALA A 837 36.41 2.07 15.89
N GLY A 838 35.60 3.09 16.21
CA GLY A 838 36.08 4.39 16.69
C GLY A 838 35.79 5.55 15.74
N PHE A 839 35.02 6.52 16.24
CA PHE A 839 34.58 7.75 15.57
C PHE A 839 35.71 8.68 15.09
N ALA A 840 36.94 8.51 15.60
CA ALA A 840 38.04 9.45 15.35
C ALA A 840 38.69 9.33 13.96
N ALA A 841 38.54 8.18 13.27
CA ALA A 841 39.17 7.96 11.96
C ALA A 841 38.30 8.39 10.75
N LEU A 842 37.04 8.79 10.98
CA LEU A 842 36.00 8.85 9.92
C LEU A 842 35.51 10.26 9.58
N GLN A 843 36.14 11.32 10.07
CA GLN A 843 35.72 12.71 9.83
C GLN A 843 35.67 13.10 8.33
N GLN A 844 36.42 12.42 7.45
CA GLN A 844 36.38 12.66 5.99
C GLN A 844 35.33 11.82 5.23
N GLU A 845 34.72 10.77 5.84
CA GLU A 845 33.73 9.89 5.19
C GLU A 845 32.27 10.14 5.64
N MET A 846 32.01 11.14 6.50
CA MET A 846 30.72 11.35 7.19
C MET A 846 29.52 11.46 6.23
N ALA A 847 29.62 12.22 5.14
CA ALA A 847 28.51 12.41 4.18
C ALA A 847 28.11 11.10 3.46
N GLY A 848 29.07 10.19 3.24
CA GLY A 848 28.82 8.87 2.67
C GLY A 848 28.18 7.90 3.68
N LEU A 849 28.52 8.03 4.97
CA LEU A 849 27.94 7.24 6.05
C LEU A 849 26.48 7.64 6.32
N GLU A 850 26.20 8.94 6.38
CA GLU A 850 24.85 9.52 6.55
C GLU A 850 23.88 9.04 5.47
N SER A 851 24.29 9.09 4.20
CA SER A 851 23.44 8.66 3.07
C SER A 851 23.17 7.15 3.07
N ARG A 852 24.14 6.34 3.48
CA ARG A 852 23.95 4.89 3.66
C ARG A 852 22.97 4.59 4.80
N LEU A 853 23.12 5.29 5.92
CA LEU A 853 22.23 5.17 7.07
C LEU A 853 20.81 5.63 6.74
N ALA A 854 20.64 6.76 6.04
CA ALA A 854 19.33 7.25 5.60
C ALA A 854 18.63 6.27 4.65
N ASN A 855 19.34 5.71 3.67
CA ASN A 855 18.79 4.68 2.77
C ASN A 855 18.35 3.44 3.55
N TYR A 856 19.16 3.04 4.51
CA TYR A 856 18.89 1.90 5.37
C TYR A 856 17.65 2.13 6.25
N VAL A 857 17.54 3.30 6.89
CA VAL A 857 16.37 3.67 7.70
C VAL A 857 15.12 3.73 6.84
N MET A 858 15.18 4.35 5.66
CA MET A 858 14.06 4.38 4.72
C MET A 858 13.60 2.97 4.35
N ALA A 859 14.55 2.08 4.06
CA ALA A 859 14.30 0.66 3.81
C ALA A 859 13.56 -0.01 4.99
N ILE A 860 14.06 0.15 6.22
CA ILE A 860 13.41 -0.40 7.42
C ILE A 860 11.99 0.15 7.60
N MET A 861 11.84 1.47 7.55
CA MET A 861 10.57 2.14 7.83
C MET A 861 9.49 1.67 6.86
N GLN A 862 9.86 1.40 5.62
CA GLN A 862 8.97 0.81 4.62
C GLN A 862 8.68 -0.66 4.87
N ALA A 863 9.68 -1.45 5.27
CA ALA A 863 9.45 -2.84 5.63
C ALA A 863 8.47 -2.96 6.80
N ILE A 864 8.54 -2.03 7.77
CA ILE A 864 7.56 -1.93 8.85
C ILE A 864 6.20 -1.49 8.32
N ALA A 865 6.15 -0.48 7.44
CA ALA A 865 4.91 0.03 6.85
C ALA A 865 4.16 -1.04 6.02
N ALA A 866 4.88 -1.93 5.33
CA ALA A 866 4.30 -3.05 4.58
C ALA A 866 3.57 -4.06 5.48
N GLU A 867 4.03 -4.21 6.73
CA GLU A 867 3.45 -5.12 7.72
C GLU A 867 2.29 -4.48 8.49
N SER A 868 2.31 -3.15 8.65
CA SER A 868 1.18 -2.41 9.19
C SER A 868 1.15 -0.94 8.75
N LYS A 869 0.13 -0.58 7.96
CA LYS A 869 -0.04 0.75 7.36
C LYS A 869 -0.59 1.84 8.31
N GLU A 870 -1.12 1.47 9.49
CA GLU A 870 -2.01 2.35 10.28
C GLU A 870 -1.47 2.86 11.62
N GLY A 871 -0.20 2.60 12.00
CA GLY A 871 0.32 2.97 13.33
C GLY A 871 1.77 3.49 13.34
N PRO A 872 2.19 4.19 14.42
CA PRO A 872 3.53 4.74 14.58
C PRO A 872 4.57 3.63 14.72
N ARG A 873 5.73 3.79 14.04
CA ARG A 873 6.71 2.71 13.89
C ARG A 873 7.82 2.78 14.92
N LEU A 874 8.20 3.99 15.33
CA LEU A 874 9.31 4.22 16.24
C LEU A 874 8.83 4.34 17.70
N PHE A 875 9.38 3.49 18.56
CA PHE A 875 9.10 3.51 20.00
C PHE A 875 10.26 2.93 20.80
N THR A 876 10.25 3.21 22.10
CA THR A 876 11.14 2.64 23.12
C THR A 876 10.31 2.10 24.27
N LEU A 877 10.80 1.04 24.93
CA LEU A 877 10.11 0.38 26.05
C LEU A 877 11.05 0.30 27.26
N ALA A 878 10.57 0.72 28.43
CA ALA A 878 11.30 0.63 29.70
C ALA A 878 10.38 0.23 30.88
N PRO A 879 10.86 -0.33 31.99
CA PRO A 879 10.08 -0.54 33.21
C PRO A 879 9.61 0.79 33.79
N ALA A 880 8.40 0.83 34.35
CA ALA A 880 7.85 2.06 34.94
C ALA A 880 8.67 2.57 36.14
N ASP A 881 9.32 1.66 36.89
CA ASP A 881 10.21 1.95 38.02
C ASP A 881 11.66 2.24 37.60
N GLY A 882 11.96 2.22 36.29
CA GLY A 882 13.30 2.42 35.74
C GLY A 882 14.31 1.31 36.07
N ASN A 883 13.87 0.23 36.75
CA ASN A 883 14.78 -0.78 37.29
C ASN A 883 14.65 -2.10 36.55
N TRP A 884 15.57 -2.33 35.61
CA TRP A 884 15.63 -3.57 34.86
C TRP A 884 15.96 -4.81 35.69
N LYS A 885 16.25 -4.73 36.99
CA LYS A 885 16.52 -5.91 37.85
C LYS A 885 15.34 -6.88 37.91
N HIS A 886 14.11 -6.40 37.79
CA HIS A 886 12.89 -7.21 37.72
C HIS A 886 12.27 -7.12 36.31
N PRO A 887 12.69 -7.99 35.37
CA PRO A 887 12.29 -7.94 33.95
C PRO A 887 10.82 -8.34 33.71
N PHE A 888 10.04 -8.55 34.78
CA PHE A 888 8.60 -8.78 34.79
C PHE A 888 7.94 -7.78 35.76
N ALA A 889 8.37 -6.51 35.69
CA ALA A 889 7.68 -5.42 36.36
C ALA A 889 6.19 -5.49 36.00
N LYS A 890 5.30 -5.22 36.96
CA LYS A 890 3.86 -5.23 36.67
C LYS A 890 3.49 -4.18 35.61
N GLN A 891 4.32 -3.15 35.43
CA GLN A 891 4.08 -2.02 34.55
C GLN A 891 5.35 -1.62 33.77
N TYR A 892 5.17 -1.37 32.47
CA TYR A 892 6.19 -0.83 31.55
C TYR A 892 5.73 0.53 31.04
N ARG A 893 6.69 1.41 30.74
CA ARG A 893 6.49 2.65 30.01
C ARG A 893 6.88 2.45 28.55
N LEU A 894 5.92 2.71 27.65
CA LEU A 894 6.11 2.76 26.21
C LEU A 894 6.13 4.22 25.78
N GLN A 895 7.18 4.63 25.09
CA GLN A 895 7.39 6.01 24.62
C GLN A 895 7.46 6.00 23.09
N LEU A 896 6.57 6.73 22.43
CA LEU A 896 6.56 6.93 20.98
C LEU A 896 7.57 8.00 20.55
N TRP A 897 8.02 7.89 19.29
CA TRP A 897 9.01 8.79 18.70
C TRP A 897 8.47 9.44 17.42
N CYS A 898 8.80 10.72 17.26
CA CYS A 898 8.58 11.49 16.04
C CYS A 898 9.48 10.98 14.91
N GLU A 899 8.89 10.79 13.73
CA GLU A 899 9.53 10.24 12.54
C GLU A 899 10.04 11.33 11.57
N ALA A 900 10.19 12.58 12.04
CA ALA A 900 10.67 13.68 11.22
C ALA A 900 12.00 13.34 10.52
N LYS A 901 12.09 13.68 9.22
CA LYS A 901 13.29 13.44 8.40
C LYS A 901 14.48 14.14 9.03
N ASP A 902 15.59 13.42 9.18
CA ASP A 902 16.85 13.92 9.76
C ASP A 902 16.74 14.51 11.18
N CYS A 903 15.63 14.24 11.90
CA CYS A 903 15.33 14.81 13.23
C CYS A 903 14.41 13.89 14.07
N GLN A 904 14.73 12.59 14.21
CA GLN A 904 13.92 11.69 15.05
C GLN A 904 14.18 11.93 16.55
N HIS A 905 13.10 12.06 17.33
CA HIS A 905 13.17 12.31 18.78
C HIS A 905 11.92 11.73 19.49
N PRO A 906 11.96 11.46 20.81
CA PRO A 906 10.77 11.02 21.54
C PRO A 906 9.68 12.10 21.53
N VAL A 907 8.39 11.73 21.64
CA VAL A 907 7.30 12.70 21.84
C VAL A 907 7.52 13.47 23.14
N LEU A 908 7.47 14.80 23.07
CA LEU A 908 7.92 15.70 24.14
C LEU A 908 6.77 16.39 24.88
N GLU A 909 5.57 16.32 24.31
CA GLU A 909 4.37 16.92 24.87
C GLU A 909 3.97 16.19 26.16
N GLN A 910 3.79 16.93 27.25
CA GLN A 910 3.48 16.35 28.55
C GLN A 910 2.15 15.58 28.50
N GLY A 911 2.19 14.30 28.89
CA GLY A 911 1.01 13.42 28.90
C GLY A 911 0.67 12.75 27.57
N MET A 912 1.41 13.02 26.50
CA MET A 912 1.18 12.51 25.15
C MET A 912 2.30 11.56 24.70
N GLY A 913 1.98 10.56 23.88
CA GLY A 913 2.95 9.61 23.32
C GLY A 913 3.60 8.68 24.35
N VAL A 914 3.11 8.66 25.59
CA VAL A 914 3.59 7.81 26.68
C VAL A 914 2.45 6.94 27.20
N TYR A 915 2.67 5.63 27.24
CA TYR A 915 1.69 4.64 27.68
C TYR A 915 2.25 3.79 28.80
N GLU A 916 1.46 3.58 29.85
CA GLU A 916 1.74 2.57 30.86
C GLU A 916 1.11 1.24 30.44
N VAL A 917 1.91 0.19 30.39
CA VAL A 917 1.55 -1.12 29.85
C VAL A 917 1.65 -2.16 30.97
N GLU A 918 0.50 -2.74 31.35
CA GLU A 918 0.48 -3.98 32.13
C GLU A 918 0.79 -5.17 31.21
N ALA A 919 2.08 -5.37 30.95
CA ALA A 919 2.52 -6.25 29.91
C ALA A 919 2.48 -7.73 30.35
N THR A 920 1.60 -8.52 29.74
CA THR A 920 1.63 -9.99 29.92
C THR A 920 2.90 -10.58 29.32
N ARG A 921 3.36 -11.73 29.86
CA ARG A 921 4.56 -12.43 29.35
C ARG A 921 4.44 -12.75 27.85
N ASP A 922 3.25 -13.03 27.36
CA ASP A 922 3.00 -13.33 25.94
C ASP A 922 3.04 -12.07 25.06
N TRP A 923 2.58 -10.92 25.56
CA TRP A 923 2.73 -9.64 24.85
C TRP A 923 4.20 -9.22 24.76
N LEU A 924 4.95 -9.31 25.88
CA LEU A 924 6.39 -9.02 25.90
C LEU A 924 7.16 -9.93 24.95
N LYS A 925 6.77 -11.20 24.82
CA LYS A 925 7.39 -12.14 23.87
C LYS A 925 7.22 -11.71 22.42
N ARG A 926 6.07 -11.15 22.08
CA ARG A 926 5.80 -10.66 20.72
C ARG A 926 6.52 -9.35 20.45
N VAL A 927 6.52 -8.41 21.41
CA VAL A 927 7.03 -7.04 21.19
C VAL A 927 8.55 -6.91 21.38
N ALA A 928 9.18 -7.67 22.28
CA ALA A 928 10.60 -7.53 22.61
C ALA A 928 11.57 -7.63 21.40
N PRO A 929 11.38 -8.56 20.42
CA PRO A 929 12.21 -8.61 19.22
C PRO A 929 12.17 -7.31 18.41
N TYR A 930 10.97 -6.74 18.26
CA TYR A 930 10.76 -5.50 17.54
C TYR A 930 11.30 -4.28 18.31
N ALA A 931 11.05 -4.21 19.62
CA ALA A 931 11.57 -3.15 20.49
C ALA A 931 13.11 -3.10 20.48
N ASN A 932 13.77 -4.26 20.54
CA ASN A 932 15.22 -4.32 20.51
C ASN A 932 15.82 -3.87 19.17
N PHE A 933 15.14 -4.22 18.08
CA PHE A 933 15.52 -3.83 16.74
C PHE A 933 15.43 -2.30 16.56
N ILE A 934 14.26 -1.71 16.87
CA ILE A 934 14.04 -0.26 16.75
C ILE A 934 14.98 0.54 17.65
N THR A 935 15.21 0.10 18.89
CA THR A 935 16.14 0.79 19.80
C THR A 935 17.57 0.77 19.26
N GLY A 936 17.99 -0.31 18.58
CA GLY A 936 19.28 -0.37 17.90
C GLY A 936 19.38 0.62 16.73
N VAL A 937 18.32 0.74 15.93
CA VAL A 937 18.23 1.72 14.84
C VAL A 937 18.33 3.15 15.40
N LEU A 938 17.52 3.47 16.41
CA LEU A 938 17.51 4.80 17.04
C LEU A 938 18.88 5.16 17.65
N LYS A 939 19.54 4.24 18.35
CA LYS A 939 20.89 4.46 18.90
C LYS A 939 21.93 4.76 17.82
N THR A 940 21.80 4.12 16.65
CA THR A 940 22.70 4.35 15.52
C THR A 940 22.47 5.72 14.87
N LEU A 941 21.23 6.23 14.89
CA LEU A 941 20.87 7.51 14.28
C LEU A 941 21.13 8.72 15.18
N LEU A 942 21.02 8.54 16.50
CA LEU A 942 21.09 9.64 17.46
C LEU A 942 22.30 10.60 17.25
N PRO A 943 23.53 10.13 17.01
CA PRO A 943 24.67 11.03 16.77
C PRO A 943 24.53 11.91 15.53
N LEU A 944 23.78 11.45 14.52
CA LEU A 944 23.58 12.17 13.25
C LEU A 944 22.46 13.20 13.36
N VAL A 945 21.39 12.89 14.09
CA VAL A 945 20.23 13.78 14.24
C VAL A 945 20.37 14.74 15.41
N ALA A 946 21.33 14.52 16.31
CA ALA A 946 21.54 15.34 17.49
C ALA A 946 21.74 16.84 17.20
N PRO A 947 22.53 17.24 16.19
CA PRO A 947 22.64 18.64 15.79
C PRO A 947 21.30 19.23 15.36
N ALA A 948 20.51 18.50 14.57
CA ALA A 948 19.20 18.95 14.10
C ALA A 948 18.21 19.12 15.27
N VAL A 949 18.13 18.15 16.17
CA VAL A 949 17.28 18.23 17.38
C VAL A 949 17.64 19.45 18.23
N ASN A 950 18.92 19.73 18.44
CA ASN A 950 19.36 20.91 19.19
C ASN A 950 19.03 22.23 18.46
N VAL A 951 19.05 22.26 17.12
CA VAL A 951 18.60 23.42 16.34
C VAL A 951 17.09 23.65 16.49
N TYR A 952 16.28 22.59 16.41
CA TYR A 952 14.84 22.70 16.51
C TYR A 952 14.37 23.01 17.94
N PHE A 953 14.94 22.37 18.97
CA PHE A 953 14.43 22.42 20.34
C PHE A 953 15.30 23.19 21.34
N GLY A 954 16.46 23.70 20.92
CA GLY A 954 17.39 24.49 21.74
C GLY A 954 18.69 23.74 22.05
N ALA A 955 19.77 24.49 22.31
CA ALA A 955 21.08 23.91 22.63
C ALA A 955 21.01 22.99 23.88
N ASP A 956 21.70 21.85 23.84
CA ASP A 956 21.76 20.82 24.90
C ASP A 956 20.44 20.12 25.24
N THR A 957 19.43 20.20 24.37
CA THR A 957 18.14 19.53 24.57
C THR A 957 18.25 18.02 24.78
N ILE A 958 19.07 17.34 23.96
CA ILE A 958 19.27 15.88 24.06
C ILE A 958 19.84 15.47 25.42
N LYS A 959 20.77 16.26 25.95
CA LYS A 959 21.36 16.05 27.28
C LYS A 959 20.34 16.35 28.37
N LYS A 960 19.58 17.44 28.24
CA LYS A 960 18.55 17.84 29.22
C LYS A 960 17.45 16.79 29.38
N TRP A 961 17.11 16.08 28.31
CA TRP A 961 16.11 15.01 28.34
C TRP A 961 16.68 13.62 28.61
N GLY A 962 18.01 13.48 28.74
CA GLY A 962 18.66 12.20 28.98
C GLY A 962 18.35 11.18 27.89
N VAL A 963 18.22 11.59 26.62
CA VAL A 963 17.79 10.69 25.53
C VAL A 963 18.82 9.59 25.28
N GLU A 964 20.12 9.92 25.40
CA GLU A 964 21.22 8.96 25.33
C GLU A 964 21.07 7.89 26.43
N ASP A 965 21.01 8.31 27.69
CA ASP A 965 20.83 7.42 28.85
C ASP A 965 19.55 6.58 28.72
N HIS A 966 18.47 7.17 28.24
CA HIS A 966 17.19 6.50 28.02
C HIS A 966 17.28 5.43 26.93
N LEU A 967 17.95 5.70 25.80
CA LEU A 967 18.17 4.72 24.74
C LEU A 967 19.13 3.62 25.17
N GLU A 968 20.15 3.93 25.97
CA GLU A 968 21.04 2.92 26.56
C GLU A 968 20.27 1.99 27.50
N LEU A 969 19.49 2.55 28.42
CA LEU A 969 18.64 1.78 29.33
C LEU A 969 17.59 0.95 28.57
N ALA A 970 16.93 1.52 27.56
CA ALA A 970 15.97 0.81 26.73
C ALA A 970 16.65 -0.34 25.96
N LYS A 971 17.88 -0.14 25.47
CA LYS A 971 18.62 -1.16 24.73
C LYS A 971 19.07 -2.30 25.63
N GLU A 972 19.72 -1.97 26.74
CA GLU A 972 20.17 -2.95 27.74
C GLU A 972 19.00 -3.79 28.25
N GLY A 973 17.87 -3.12 28.46
CA GLY A 973 16.62 -3.69 28.90
C GLY A 973 15.90 -4.54 27.87
N ALA A 974 15.80 -4.10 26.62
CA ALA A 974 15.26 -4.90 25.52
C ALA A 974 16.13 -6.14 25.27
N ASP A 975 17.46 -6.00 25.29
CA ASP A 975 18.38 -7.13 25.25
C ASP A 975 18.22 -8.04 26.48
N LYS A 976 17.94 -7.47 27.66
CA LYS A 976 17.65 -8.24 28.87
C LYS A 976 16.32 -8.99 28.75
N LEU A 977 15.25 -8.36 28.28
CA LEU A 977 13.96 -9.00 27.98
C LEU A 977 14.12 -10.12 26.96
N LEU A 978 14.87 -9.91 25.88
CA LEU A 978 15.16 -10.96 24.92
C LEU A 978 15.92 -12.14 25.56
N ARG A 979 16.89 -11.85 26.43
CA ARG A 979 17.62 -12.88 27.18
C ARG A 979 16.71 -13.63 28.17
N ASP A 980 15.86 -12.92 28.91
CA ASP A 980 15.00 -13.48 29.95
C ASP A 980 13.74 -14.17 29.39
N LEU A 981 13.30 -13.78 28.19
CA LEU A 981 12.24 -14.43 27.41
C LEU A 981 12.76 -15.52 26.47
N GLU A 982 14.09 -15.73 26.43
CA GLU A 982 14.78 -16.72 25.61
C GLU A 982 14.57 -16.53 24.08
N LEU A 983 14.45 -15.27 23.63
CA LEU A 983 14.12 -14.88 22.25
C LEU A 983 15.35 -14.54 21.38
N THR A 984 16.56 -14.95 21.77
CA THR A 984 17.80 -14.54 21.09
C THR A 984 18.11 -15.31 19.79
N GLY A 985 17.12 -15.45 18.90
CA GLY A 985 17.28 -16.09 17.59
C GLY A 985 17.70 -15.12 16.48
N HIS A 986 18.84 -15.39 15.83
CA HIS A 986 19.12 -14.86 14.50
C HIS A 986 18.07 -15.39 13.50
N SER A 987 17.17 -14.52 13.04
CA SER A 987 16.33 -14.84 11.89
C SER A 987 17.20 -14.93 10.65
N ARG A 988 17.22 -16.07 9.96
CA ARG A 988 17.65 -16.10 8.57
C ARG A 988 16.44 -15.81 7.69
N LEU A 989 16.67 -14.83 6.82
CA LEU A 989 15.73 -14.23 5.89
C LEU A 989 15.41 -15.21 4.76
N ARG A 990 14.13 -15.35 4.41
CA ARG A 990 13.73 -15.40 3.01
C ARG A 990 12.55 -14.45 2.82
N GLU A 991 12.77 -13.50 1.91
CA GLU A 991 11.85 -12.46 1.43
C GLU A 991 11.24 -11.53 2.51
N GLY A 992 12.01 -10.48 2.83
CA GLY A 992 11.55 -9.30 3.58
C GLY A 992 12.51 -8.87 4.70
N MET A 993 12.67 -7.55 4.92
CA MET A 993 13.65 -6.96 5.87
C MET A 993 13.37 -7.22 7.36
N LEU A 994 12.13 -7.52 7.75
CA LEU A 994 11.75 -7.86 9.13
C LEU A 994 11.65 -9.37 9.35
N SER A 995 12.12 -9.83 10.51
CA SER A 995 11.95 -11.22 10.95
C SER A 995 10.48 -11.49 11.29
N GLU A 996 10.02 -12.74 11.18
CA GLU A 996 8.65 -13.10 11.57
C GLU A 996 8.33 -12.70 13.03
N ALA A 997 9.33 -12.81 13.93
CA ALA A 997 9.20 -12.35 15.31
C ALA A 997 9.03 -10.83 15.41
N GLU A 998 9.74 -10.05 14.61
CA GLU A 998 9.56 -8.60 14.54
C GLU A 998 8.23 -8.20 13.90
N ARG A 999 7.80 -8.88 12.83
CA ARG A 999 6.48 -8.65 12.21
C ARG A 999 5.36 -8.89 13.21
N SER A 1000 5.44 -10.00 13.96
CA SER A 1000 4.53 -10.27 15.08
C SER A 1000 4.59 -9.18 16.16
N GLY A 1001 5.76 -8.58 16.37
CA GLY A 1001 5.95 -7.48 17.33
C GLY A 1001 5.32 -6.17 16.86
N VAL A 1002 5.49 -5.80 15.60
CA VAL A 1002 4.81 -4.63 14.98
C VAL A 1002 3.30 -4.76 15.12
N LEU A 1003 2.75 -5.93 14.75
CA LEU A 1003 1.32 -6.19 14.84
C LEU A 1003 0.82 -6.16 16.29
N ALA A 1004 1.60 -6.68 17.25
CA ALA A 1004 1.27 -6.65 18.67
C ALA A 1004 1.30 -5.24 19.27
N LEU A 1005 2.26 -4.39 18.86
CA LEU A 1005 2.32 -2.97 19.23
C LEU A 1005 1.08 -2.22 18.76
N HIS A 1006 0.72 -2.34 17.48
CA HIS A 1006 -0.42 -1.60 16.94
C HIS A 1006 -1.76 -2.15 17.42
N ALA A 1007 -1.86 -3.45 17.70
CA ALA A 1007 -3.03 -4.00 18.40
C ALA A 1007 -3.16 -3.40 19.81
N PHE A 1008 -2.04 -3.24 20.53
CA PHE A 1008 -2.03 -2.58 21.83
C PHE A 1008 -2.48 -1.12 21.74
N LEU A 1009 -1.90 -0.32 20.84
CA LEU A 1009 -2.27 1.08 20.66
C LEU A 1009 -3.75 1.24 20.32
N ARG A 1010 -4.28 0.42 19.39
CA ARG A 1010 -5.72 0.45 19.04
C ARG A 1010 -6.65 0.09 20.20
N ALA A 1011 -6.21 -0.78 21.11
CA ALA A 1011 -7.02 -1.16 22.27
C ALA A 1011 -7.03 -0.09 23.37
N HIS A 1012 -5.93 0.66 23.53
CA HIS A 1012 -5.75 1.63 24.63
C HIS A 1012 -6.02 3.07 24.21
N ASP A 1013 -5.89 3.38 22.93
CA ASP A 1013 -6.18 4.68 22.32
C ASP A 1013 -6.82 4.50 20.94
N PRO A 1014 -8.08 4.00 20.87
CA PRO A 1014 -8.78 3.73 19.62
C PRO A 1014 -9.04 5.00 18.79
N HIS A 1015 -9.14 6.15 19.44
CA HIS A 1015 -9.37 7.46 18.81
C HIS A 1015 -8.08 8.27 18.58
N GLN A 1016 -6.91 7.73 18.97
CA GLN A 1016 -5.58 8.35 18.80
C GLN A 1016 -5.44 9.72 19.49
N GLU A 1017 -6.20 9.97 20.56
CA GLU A 1017 -6.24 11.25 21.26
C GLU A 1017 -4.97 11.51 22.08
N ARG A 1018 -4.28 10.45 22.53
CA ARG A 1018 -3.08 10.51 23.38
C ARG A 1018 -1.80 10.18 22.62
N LEU A 1019 -1.89 9.98 21.31
CA LEU A 1019 -0.76 9.57 20.47
C LEU A 1019 0.38 10.59 20.47
N GLY A 1020 0.06 11.88 20.51
CA GLY A 1020 1.05 12.98 20.42
C GLY A 1020 1.80 13.03 19.08
N LEU A 1021 1.35 12.25 18.10
CA LEU A 1021 1.86 12.18 16.74
C LEU A 1021 0.69 12.34 15.78
N LYS A 1022 0.90 13.07 14.69
CA LYS A 1022 -0.02 13.20 13.57
C LYS A 1022 0.56 12.48 12.35
N ARG A 1023 -0.31 11.78 11.63
CA ARG A 1023 0.05 11.05 10.41
C ARG A 1023 0.10 12.01 9.23
N MET A 1024 1.18 11.98 8.46
CA MET A 1024 1.35 12.76 7.23
C MET A 1024 1.74 11.84 6.07
N PRO A 1025 0.98 11.78 4.97
CA PRO A 1025 1.38 11.02 3.78
C PRO A 1025 2.62 11.63 3.12
N THR A 1026 3.48 10.77 2.55
CA THR A 1026 4.64 11.20 1.75
C THR A 1026 4.42 10.91 0.26
N TYR A 1027 5.08 11.67 -0.61
CA TYR A 1027 5.04 11.45 -2.07
C TYR A 1027 5.68 10.14 -2.54
N THR A 1028 6.41 9.44 -1.66
CA THR A 1028 6.96 8.10 -1.90
C THR A 1028 5.93 6.98 -1.66
N GLY A 1029 4.72 7.32 -1.21
CA GLY A 1029 3.63 6.38 -0.92
C GLY A 1029 3.70 5.74 0.47
N ASP A 1030 4.46 6.35 1.37
CA ASP A 1030 4.54 5.98 2.78
C ASP A 1030 3.83 7.06 3.64
N TYR A 1031 3.89 6.93 4.96
CA TYR A 1031 3.41 7.94 5.89
C TYR A 1031 4.53 8.26 6.89
N LEU A 1032 4.51 9.46 7.47
CA LEU A 1032 5.33 9.84 8.62
C LEU A 1032 4.42 10.13 9.81
N TRP A 1033 4.84 9.69 10.99
CA TRP A 1033 4.21 10.07 12.25
C TRP A 1033 5.01 11.18 12.92
N LEU A 1034 4.51 12.41 12.82
CA LEU A 1034 5.22 13.63 13.23
C LEU A 1034 4.63 14.18 14.53
N CYS A 1035 5.46 14.69 15.44
CA CYS A 1035 4.95 15.47 16.57
C CYS A 1035 4.24 16.73 16.06
N ARG A 1036 3.43 17.37 16.91
CA ARG A 1036 2.63 18.54 16.52
C ARG A 1036 3.45 19.62 15.82
N ARG A 1037 4.62 19.95 16.38
CA ARG A 1037 5.51 20.98 15.82
C ARG A 1037 6.05 20.61 14.43
N HIS A 1038 6.56 19.39 14.26
CA HIS A 1038 7.06 18.95 12.95
C HIS A 1038 5.93 18.76 11.93
N TYR A 1039 4.74 18.38 12.38
CA TYR A 1039 3.56 18.34 11.54
C TYR A 1039 3.20 19.75 11.05
N GLU A 1040 3.12 20.73 11.96
CA GLU A 1040 2.88 22.15 11.65
C GLU A 1040 3.96 22.73 10.72
N ASP A 1041 5.24 22.45 10.98
CA ASP A 1041 6.36 22.88 10.11
C ASP A 1041 6.32 22.25 8.70
N SER A 1042 5.71 21.07 8.59
CA SER A 1042 5.57 20.35 7.31
C SER A 1042 4.26 20.69 6.58
N GLN A 1043 3.34 21.42 7.23
CA GLN A 1043 2.13 21.92 6.57
C GLN A 1043 2.48 23.04 5.58
N SER A 1044 1.57 23.27 4.65
CA SER A 1044 1.72 24.39 3.73
C SER A 1044 1.77 25.73 4.48
N LYS A 1045 2.69 26.59 4.06
CA LYS A 1045 2.86 27.96 4.57
C LYS A 1045 1.81 28.94 4.04
N ILE A 1046 0.72 28.45 3.43
CA ILE A 1046 -0.43 29.27 3.05
C ILE A 1046 -1.08 29.81 4.33
N PRO A 1047 -1.30 31.14 4.46
CA PRO A 1047 -1.97 31.72 5.62
C PRO A 1047 -3.48 31.46 5.59
N ASP A 1048 -4.14 31.50 6.75
CA ASP A 1048 -5.60 31.27 6.87
C ASP A 1048 -6.43 32.38 6.19
N GLN A 1049 -5.84 33.57 6.02
CA GLN A 1049 -6.41 34.70 5.28
C GLN A 1049 -5.31 35.34 4.43
N ILE A 1050 -5.65 35.68 3.19
CA ILE A 1050 -4.81 36.47 2.28
C ILE A 1050 -5.58 37.76 1.99
N ALA A 1051 -4.91 38.89 2.21
CA ALA A 1051 -5.50 40.23 2.12
C ALA A 1051 -5.72 40.69 0.67
#